data_AF-D8J698-F1
#
_entry.id   AF-D8J698-F1
#
_cell.length_a   1.000
_cell.length_b   1.000
_cell.length_c   1.000
_cell.angle_alpha   90.00
_cell.angle_beta   90.00
_cell.angle_gamma   90.00
#
_symmetry.space_group_name_H-M   'P 1'
#
loop_
_entity.id
_entity.type
_entity.pdbx_description
1 polymer ?
#
loop_
_entity_poly.entity_id
_entity_poly.type
_entity_poly.pdbx_seq_one_letter_code
_entity_poly.pdbx_strand_id
1 'polypeptide(L)'
;MEQSGLSAYADADESEGRPAAEARAVAGNGDTTGEVVDIDERRFPPVEETVDLGVTQVNYTVEEGADGEYPVVHVFGRDDAGEAHHVRIYEFRPYFYAPSASLTDEDLSDSRITGTEEGYESIRGEKLTRIFGQTPRDVGNMRDRFDHYEADILFPNRLLIDKGINSGIRVPDRRDDDGSVRVHHEEIEPVEAEADLRVHNFDIEVDDRSGFPEEGEEPIVCLTSHDSTREEYIGWLYVAPAGDGTSPADLPDYAPISEDVEIEIHAFESEEAMLDAYLSYITETDPDVLTGWNVDDFDAPYLIDRLDRLDPATDYDLSMERLSRVNEVWRSDWQGPNIKGRVVFDLLYAYKRTQFTELDSYRLDAVAETELGVGKERYAGDIGDLWEQDPERLLEYNVRDVELCVEIDARQGIIPFWDEVRTFVGCKLEDAPTPGDTVDMYVLHKVHGEFALPSKGRVDSEEYEGGAVFDPITGVKENVTVLDLKSLYPMCMVTINASPETKAEPDYEGETYRAPNGMEFKRQPDGIIRSMVDELLTERDRKKSRRAEHSPGSGEYERFDRQQGAVKVIMNSLYGVLGWERFRLYDKDVAGAVTATGRDVIEFTEESANELGYQVTYGDTDSVMLELGAGVDRQSAIEQSFEIEKHINGSYDEFASEVLDAEDHRFQIEFEKLYRRFFQAGRKKRYAGHIIWKEGKDVDDIDITGFEYKRSDIAPITKEVQKDVIEMIVLGEDLEEVKSYVHDVVTDFQEGEIDLDRIAVPGGIGKRLDNYDTDTAQVRGAKYANLLLGTNFTRGSKPKRLYLRKVHPKFFRRMENERGLDPQRDRLYAEFKRDPDVICFEYEDQLPEEFEVDWEKMLEKTLKGPISRVLEALDISWDEVKSGQQQTGLGSFM
;
A
#
# COMPACT_ATOMS: atom_id res chain seq x y z
N MET A 1 -6.54 -85.60 3.45
CA MET A 1 -5.96 -86.88 3.02
C MET A 1 -5.01 -86.59 1.89
N GLU A 2 -3.76 -86.96 2.12
CA GLU A 2 -2.71 -87.39 1.18
C GLU A 2 -2.46 -86.62 -0.12
N GLN A 3 -1.27 -86.00 -0.12
CA GLN A 3 -0.29 -85.95 -1.21
C GLN A 3 -0.38 -87.09 -2.23
N SER A 4 -0.17 -86.75 -3.49
CA SER A 4 0.88 -87.30 -4.38
C SER A 4 0.61 -86.78 -5.79
N GLY A 5 1.57 -86.44 -6.64
CA GLY A 5 3.01 -86.56 -6.60
C GLY A 5 3.50 -86.23 -8.01
N LEU A 6 4.51 -85.36 -8.08
CA LEU A 6 5.26 -85.03 -9.28
C LEU A 6 5.87 -86.27 -9.94
N SER A 7 5.92 -86.29 -11.27
CA SER A 7 7.19 -86.38 -12.02
C SER A 7 6.95 -86.51 -13.53
N ALA A 8 7.42 -85.54 -14.31
CA ALA A 8 8.52 -85.72 -15.25
C ALA A 8 8.75 -84.46 -16.12
N TYR A 9 9.92 -83.85 -15.87
CA TYR A 9 10.71 -82.91 -16.67
C TYR A 9 10.54 -82.95 -18.20
N ALA A 10 10.49 -81.77 -18.85
CA ALA A 10 11.63 -81.20 -19.60
C ALA A 10 11.25 -79.89 -20.34
N ASP A 11 12.03 -78.84 -20.03
CA ASP A 11 12.38 -77.56 -20.69
C ASP A 11 11.67 -76.98 -21.94
N ALA A 12 11.63 -75.63 -21.89
CA ALA A 12 11.80 -74.62 -22.95
C ALA A 12 10.55 -74.00 -23.63
N ASP A 13 10.20 -72.81 -23.11
CA ASP A 13 9.95 -71.50 -23.75
C ASP A 13 9.09 -71.27 -25.00
N GLU A 14 8.40 -70.11 -24.91
CA GLU A 14 7.89 -69.18 -25.93
C GLU A 14 6.55 -69.39 -26.68
N SER A 15 5.62 -68.50 -26.33
CA SER A 15 4.89 -67.57 -27.21
C SER A 15 3.50 -67.91 -27.80
N GLU A 16 2.63 -66.91 -27.66
CA GLU A 16 1.52 -66.48 -28.53
C GLU A 16 0.22 -67.30 -28.65
N GLY A 17 -0.92 -66.59 -28.52
CA GLY A 17 -2.15 -66.97 -29.25
C GLY A 17 -3.48 -67.03 -28.51
N ARG A 18 -3.71 -66.31 -27.40
CA ARG A 18 -5.05 -66.24 -26.75
C ARG A 18 -5.46 -64.80 -26.39
N PRO A 19 -5.69 -63.94 -27.38
CA PRO A 19 -6.93 -63.14 -27.36
C PRO A 19 -7.54 -62.84 -28.75
N ALA A 20 -7.21 -63.61 -29.80
CA ALA A 20 -7.78 -63.39 -31.15
C ALA A 20 -9.23 -63.90 -31.33
N ALA A 21 -9.82 -64.54 -30.32
CA ALA A 21 -11.15 -65.14 -30.41
C ALA A 21 -12.27 -64.27 -29.82
N GLU A 22 -11.96 -63.30 -28.94
CA GLU A 22 -12.96 -62.35 -28.41
C GLU A 22 -13.14 -61.12 -29.31
N ALA A 23 -12.12 -60.78 -30.12
CA ALA A 23 -12.17 -59.68 -31.08
C ALA A 23 -13.12 -59.90 -32.29
N ARG A 24 -13.66 -61.12 -32.49
CA ARG A 24 -14.53 -61.45 -33.63
C ARG A 24 -16.03 -61.38 -33.36
N ALA A 25 -16.45 -61.11 -32.13
CA ALA A 25 -17.88 -60.95 -31.79
C ALA A 25 -18.33 -59.47 -31.78
N VAL A 26 -17.40 -58.51 -31.78
CA VAL A 26 -17.70 -57.06 -31.72
C VAL A 26 -17.68 -56.40 -33.11
N ALA A 27 -17.00 -56.99 -34.10
CA ALA A 27 -16.98 -56.48 -35.48
C ALA A 27 -18.19 -56.99 -36.28
N GLY A 28 -19.36 -56.40 -36.03
CA GLY A 28 -20.50 -56.48 -36.95
C GLY A 28 -20.23 -55.63 -38.20
N ASN A 29 -20.42 -56.22 -39.38
CA ASN A 29 -20.38 -55.54 -40.67
C ASN A 29 -21.38 -54.36 -40.71
N GLY A 30 -20.87 -53.14 -40.85
CA GLY A 30 -21.65 -51.93 -41.09
C GLY A 30 -20.74 -50.83 -41.62
N ASP A 31 -20.95 -50.48 -42.87
CA ASP A 31 -20.28 -49.42 -43.61
C ASP A 31 -20.59 -48.05 -42.97
N THR A 32 -19.66 -47.51 -42.20
CA THR A 32 -19.61 -46.10 -41.78
C THR A 32 -18.16 -45.77 -41.48
N THR A 33 -17.57 -44.92 -42.32
CA THR A 33 -16.35 -44.17 -41.98
C THR A 33 -16.63 -43.38 -40.71
N GLY A 34 -16.13 -43.86 -39.57
CA GLY A 34 -16.10 -43.06 -38.35
C GLY A 34 -15.13 -41.92 -38.58
N GLU A 35 -15.65 -40.69 -38.68
CA GLU A 35 -14.85 -39.49 -38.43
C GLU A 35 -14.16 -39.69 -37.09
N VAL A 36 -12.83 -39.63 -37.10
CA VAL A 36 -12.07 -39.31 -35.89
C VAL A 36 -12.48 -37.88 -35.58
N VAL A 37 -13.49 -37.72 -34.72
CA VAL A 37 -13.90 -36.41 -34.25
C VAL A 37 -12.86 -36.01 -33.22
N ASP A 38 -12.12 -34.96 -33.52
CA ASP A 38 -11.19 -34.35 -32.58
C ASP A 38 -11.97 -33.90 -31.34
N ILE A 39 -11.53 -34.30 -30.14
CA ILE A 39 -12.21 -33.94 -28.89
C ILE A 39 -12.11 -32.42 -28.68
N ASP A 40 -11.04 -31.81 -29.18
CA ASP A 40 -10.78 -30.37 -29.11
C ASP A 40 -11.73 -29.60 -30.04
N GLU A 41 -12.01 -30.10 -31.24
CA GLU A 41 -13.02 -29.51 -32.16
C GLU A 41 -14.45 -29.55 -31.57
N ARG A 42 -14.73 -30.49 -30.64
CA ARG A 42 -16.01 -30.53 -29.92
C ARG A 42 -16.09 -29.56 -28.75
N ARG A 43 -15.00 -29.36 -28.02
CA ARG A 43 -14.96 -28.47 -26.85
C ARG A 43 -14.83 -27.00 -27.27
N PHE A 44 -14.06 -26.75 -28.32
CA PHE A 44 -13.78 -25.43 -28.87
C PHE A 44 -14.14 -25.37 -30.37
N PRO A 45 -15.43 -25.48 -30.75
CA PRO A 45 -15.83 -25.33 -32.14
C PRO A 45 -15.42 -23.93 -32.67
N PRO A 46 -14.99 -23.81 -33.94
CA PRO A 46 -14.57 -22.54 -34.50
C PRO A 46 -15.76 -21.57 -34.60
N VAL A 47 -15.52 -20.30 -34.27
CA VAL A 47 -16.49 -19.20 -34.36
C VAL A 47 -15.83 -18.06 -35.12
N GLU A 48 -16.56 -17.41 -36.04
CA GLU A 48 -16.03 -16.26 -36.82
C GLU A 48 -16.15 -14.93 -36.05
N GLU A 49 -17.09 -14.84 -35.11
CA GLU A 49 -17.33 -13.66 -34.28
C GLU A 49 -16.38 -13.63 -33.08
N THR A 50 -15.93 -12.43 -32.74
CA THR A 50 -15.05 -12.16 -31.58
C THR A 50 -15.66 -11.08 -30.71
N VAL A 51 -15.30 -11.10 -29.44
CA VAL A 51 -15.62 -10.04 -28.46
C VAL A 51 -14.32 -9.44 -27.95
N ASP A 52 -14.28 -8.11 -27.91
CA ASP A 52 -13.22 -7.32 -27.29
C ASP A 52 -13.75 -6.81 -25.95
N LEU A 53 -12.98 -6.99 -24.88
CA LEU A 53 -13.34 -6.45 -23.57
C LEU A 53 -12.12 -5.84 -22.86
N GLY A 54 -12.34 -4.70 -22.22
CA GLY A 54 -11.46 -4.19 -21.19
C GLY A 54 -11.58 -5.08 -19.95
N VAL A 55 -10.46 -5.60 -19.49
CA VAL A 55 -10.42 -6.49 -18.31
C VAL A 55 -10.71 -5.67 -17.07
N THR A 56 -11.65 -6.10 -16.24
CA THR A 56 -11.94 -5.52 -14.91
C THR A 56 -11.33 -6.35 -13.79
N GLN A 57 -11.40 -7.68 -13.88
CA GLN A 57 -10.76 -8.59 -12.92
C GLN A 57 -10.33 -9.91 -13.58
N VAL A 58 -9.23 -10.50 -13.09
CA VAL A 58 -8.82 -11.87 -13.44
C VAL A 58 -8.69 -12.72 -12.19
N ASN A 59 -9.32 -13.88 -12.19
CA ASN A 59 -9.31 -14.84 -11.09
C ASN A 59 -9.32 -16.28 -11.62
N TYR A 60 -9.39 -17.29 -10.77
CA TYR A 60 -9.49 -18.69 -11.22
C TYR A 60 -10.33 -19.53 -10.26
N THR A 61 -10.93 -20.62 -10.74
CA THR A 61 -11.51 -21.69 -9.92
C THR A 61 -10.82 -23.01 -10.22
N VAL A 62 -11.06 -24.03 -9.39
CA VAL A 62 -10.62 -25.40 -9.65
C VAL A 62 -11.86 -26.27 -9.79
N GLU A 63 -12.03 -26.87 -10.96
CA GLU A 63 -13.18 -27.69 -11.31
C GLU A 63 -12.80 -29.19 -11.35
N GLU A 64 -13.77 -30.06 -11.11
CA GLU A 64 -13.59 -31.52 -11.25
C GLU A 64 -13.90 -31.98 -12.68
N GLY A 65 -12.95 -32.71 -13.29
CA GLY A 65 -13.06 -33.31 -14.61
C GLY A 65 -12.90 -34.82 -14.61
N ALA A 66 -12.97 -35.43 -15.80
CA ALA A 66 -12.82 -36.89 -15.96
C ALA A 66 -11.43 -37.40 -15.51
N ASP A 67 -10.40 -36.58 -15.67
CA ASP A 67 -9.01 -36.89 -15.34
C ASP A 67 -8.54 -36.24 -14.02
N GLY A 68 -9.47 -35.74 -13.21
CA GLY A 68 -9.23 -35.11 -11.91
C GLY A 68 -9.48 -33.60 -11.90
N GLU A 69 -8.96 -32.93 -10.87
CA GLU A 69 -9.06 -31.47 -10.72
C GLU A 69 -8.28 -30.75 -11.83
N TYR A 70 -8.84 -29.66 -12.36
CA TYR A 70 -8.17 -28.78 -13.31
C TYR A 70 -8.58 -27.32 -13.06
N PRO A 71 -7.68 -26.35 -13.29
CA PRO A 71 -8.02 -24.94 -13.10
C PRO A 71 -8.73 -24.36 -14.32
N VAL A 72 -9.63 -23.41 -14.07
CA VAL A 72 -10.25 -22.55 -15.09
C VAL A 72 -9.96 -21.11 -14.71
N VAL A 73 -9.35 -20.34 -15.61
CA VAL A 73 -9.12 -18.91 -15.40
C VAL A 73 -10.35 -18.14 -15.83
N HIS A 74 -10.77 -17.18 -15.02
CA HIS A 74 -11.90 -16.30 -15.30
C HIS A 74 -11.38 -14.90 -15.56
N VAL A 75 -11.72 -14.35 -16.71
CA VAL A 75 -11.52 -12.93 -17.03
C VAL A 75 -12.90 -12.29 -17.08
N PHE A 76 -13.11 -11.29 -16.23
CA PHE A 76 -14.29 -10.45 -16.22
C PHE A 76 -13.92 -9.13 -16.88
N GLY A 77 -14.85 -8.55 -17.62
CA GLY A 77 -14.61 -7.28 -18.29
C GLY A 77 -15.88 -6.66 -18.85
N ARG A 78 -15.72 -5.46 -19.42
CA ARG A 78 -16.77 -4.79 -20.19
C ARG A 78 -16.31 -4.51 -21.60
N ASP A 79 -17.23 -4.55 -22.54
CA ASP A 79 -16.99 -4.06 -23.89
C ASP A 79 -17.18 -2.54 -24.00
N ASP A 80 -16.93 -1.98 -25.18
CA ASP A 80 -17.10 -0.55 -25.46
C ASP A 80 -18.55 -0.05 -25.29
N ALA A 81 -19.54 -0.94 -25.23
CA ALA A 81 -20.94 -0.59 -24.97
C ALA A 81 -21.29 -0.64 -23.47
N GLY A 82 -20.34 -1.03 -22.61
CA GLY A 82 -20.52 -1.20 -21.18
C GLY A 82 -21.19 -2.53 -20.79
N GLU A 83 -21.35 -3.47 -21.71
CA GLU A 83 -21.91 -4.80 -21.40
C GLU A 83 -20.88 -5.65 -20.68
N ALA A 84 -21.27 -6.29 -19.57
CA ALA A 84 -20.39 -7.16 -18.80
C ALA A 84 -20.25 -8.53 -19.48
N HIS A 85 -19.02 -9.01 -19.59
CA HIS A 85 -18.68 -10.32 -20.16
C HIS A 85 -17.88 -11.16 -19.16
N HIS A 86 -18.18 -12.45 -19.09
CA HIS A 86 -17.45 -13.45 -18.31
C HIS A 86 -16.76 -14.45 -19.24
N VAL A 87 -15.45 -14.38 -19.34
CA VAL A 87 -14.64 -15.29 -20.17
C VAL A 87 -14.05 -16.39 -19.30
N ARG A 88 -14.31 -17.64 -19.66
CA ARG A 88 -13.77 -18.86 -19.03
C ARG A 88 -12.68 -19.43 -19.92
N ILE A 89 -11.45 -19.38 -19.42
CA ILE A 89 -10.23 -19.80 -20.12
C ILE A 89 -9.81 -21.18 -19.62
N TYR A 90 -9.71 -22.10 -20.56
CA TYR A 90 -9.37 -23.50 -20.31
C TYR A 90 -7.96 -23.83 -20.78
N GLU A 91 -7.42 -24.90 -20.21
CA GLU A 91 -6.15 -25.56 -20.60
C GLU A 91 -4.89 -24.70 -20.38
N PHE A 92 -5.03 -23.56 -19.72
CA PHE A 92 -3.91 -22.84 -19.13
C PHE A 92 -3.39 -23.62 -17.91
N ARG A 93 -2.12 -24.02 -17.91
CA ARG A 93 -1.54 -24.88 -16.86
C ARG A 93 -0.66 -24.06 -15.90
N PRO A 94 -0.79 -24.27 -14.57
CA PRO A 94 0.07 -23.60 -13.59
C PRO A 94 1.48 -24.19 -13.66
N TYR A 95 2.50 -23.34 -13.52
CA TYR A 95 3.89 -23.78 -13.56
C TYR A 95 4.80 -22.90 -12.74
N PHE A 96 6.00 -23.43 -12.51
CA PHE A 96 7.18 -22.70 -12.03
C PHE A 96 8.42 -23.25 -12.73
N TYR A 97 9.57 -22.66 -12.48
CA TYR A 97 10.83 -23.13 -13.04
C TYR A 97 11.77 -23.64 -11.94
N ALA A 98 12.60 -24.62 -12.28
CA ALA A 98 13.66 -25.12 -11.40
C ALA A 98 14.97 -25.32 -12.19
N PRO A 99 16.15 -25.18 -11.55
CA PRO A 99 17.42 -25.44 -12.21
C PRO A 99 17.49 -26.87 -12.76
N SER A 100 17.71 -27.02 -14.07
CA SER A 100 17.71 -28.33 -14.74
C SER A 100 18.76 -29.27 -14.15
N ALA A 101 19.89 -28.73 -13.68
CA ALA A 101 20.97 -29.49 -13.05
C ALA A 101 20.59 -30.04 -11.66
N SER A 102 19.56 -29.50 -11.00
CA SER A 102 19.11 -29.92 -9.68
C SER A 102 18.03 -31.00 -9.71
N LEU A 103 17.41 -31.24 -10.88
CA LEU A 103 16.26 -32.13 -11.02
C LEU A 103 16.67 -33.60 -11.07
N THR A 104 15.93 -34.44 -10.37
CA THR A 104 16.06 -35.90 -10.42
C THR A 104 14.81 -36.58 -10.98
N ASP A 105 14.95 -37.80 -11.50
CA ASP A 105 13.79 -38.60 -11.95
C ASP A 105 12.77 -38.84 -10.81
N GLU A 106 13.22 -38.88 -9.56
CA GLU A 106 12.35 -39.00 -8.38
C GLU A 106 11.51 -37.73 -8.19
N ASP A 107 12.11 -36.55 -8.32
CA ASP A 107 11.41 -35.27 -8.21
C ASP A 107 10.30 -35.14 -9.26
N LEU A 108 10.58 -35.58 -10.49
CA LEU A 108 9.66 -35.51 -11.63
C LEU A 108 8.62 -36.64 -11.66
N SER A 109 8.75 -37.65 -10.78
CA SER A 109 7.82 -38.77 -10.70
C SER A 109 6.53 -38.47 -9.92
N ASP A 110 6.42 -37.26 -9.35
CA ASP A 110 5.25 -36.82 -8.61
C ASP A 110 4.01 -36.82 -9.51
N SER A 111 2.95 -37.52 -9.09
CA SER A 111 1.69 -37.61 -9.84
C SER A 111 0.99 -36.27 -10.06
N ARG A 112 1.33 -35.23 -9.28
CA ARG A 112 0.79 -33.86 -9.46
C ARG A 112 1.53 -33.07 -10.53
N ILE A 113 2.66 -33.55 -11.04
CA ILE A 113 3.37 -32.94 -12.16
C ILE A 113 2.72 -33.43 -13.46
N THR A 114 2.18 -32.49 -14.24
CA THR A 114 1.46 -32.79 -15.49
C THR A 114 2.32 -32.70 -16.73
N GLY A 115 3.55 -32.17 -16.60
CA GLY A 115 4.53 -32.12 -17.66
C GLY A 115 5.76 -31.30 -17.30
N THR A 116 6.79 -31.37 -18.15
CA THR A 116 7.99 -30.56 -18.05
C THR A 116 8.45 -30.07 -19.42
N GLU A 117 9.11 -28.93 -19.45
CA GLU A 117 9.72 -28.38 -20.66
C GLU A 117 11.08 -27.76 -20.36
N GLU A 118 12.09 -28.13 -21.14
CA GLU A 118 13.45 -27.59 -21.04
C GLU A 118 13.66 -26.40 -21.98
N GLY A 119 14.77 -25.68 -21.80
CA GLY A 119 15.20 -24.62 -22.71
C GLY A 119 15.02 -23.20 -22.17
N TYR A 120 14.67 -23.05 -20.90
CA TYR A 120 14.54 -21.77 -20.23
C TYR A 120 15.85 -21.38 -19.53
N GLU A 121 16.00 -20.09 -19.25
CA GLU A 121 17.19 -19.54 -18.60
C GLU A 121 16.77 -18.56 -17.51
N SER A 122 17.46 -18.59 -16.36
CA SER A 122 17.29 -17.55 -15.35
C SER A 122 17.97 -16.27 -15.80
N ILE A 123 17.58 -15.13 -15.21
CA ILE A 123 18.31 -13.87 -15.41
C ILE A 123 19.81 -13.95 -15.01
N ARG A 124 20.22 -15.01 -14.28
CA ARG A 124 21.60 -15.26 -13.87
C ARG A 124 22.32 -16.29 -14.75
N GLY A 125 21.72 -16.70 -15.86
CA GLY A 125 22.32 -17.63 -16.82
C GLY A 125 22.19 -19.12 -16.47
N GLU A 126 21.43 -19.47 -15.43
CA GLU A 126 21.20 -20.87 -15.07
C GLU A 126 20.18 -21.49 -16.04
N LYS A 127 20.46 -22.71 -16.53
CA LYS A 127 19.49 -23.45 -17.35
C LYS A 127 18.37 -24.00 -16.47
N LEU A 128 17.14 -23.72 -16.90
CA LEU A 128 15.93 -24.05 -16.16
C LEU A 128 15.02 -24.98 -16.96
N THR A 129 14.28 -25.78 -16.20
CA THR A 129 13.18 -26.60 -16.69
C THR A 129 11.90 -26.05 -16.09
N ARG A 130 10.90 -25.79 -16.95
CA ARG A 130 9.54 -25.46 -16.56
C ARG A 130 8.83 -26.73 -16.10
N ILE A 131 8.18 -26.67 -14.94
CA ILE A 131 7.46 -27.79 -14.33
C ILE A 131 5.99 -27.40 -14.19
N PHE A 132 5.10 -28.16 -14.82
CA PHE A 132 3.66 -27.92 -14.76
C PHE A 132 3.04 -28.71 -13.61
N GLY A 133 2.27 -28.01 -12.77
CA GLY A 133 1.42 -28.62 -11.76
C GLY A 133 0.04 -28.98 -12.33
N GLN A 134 -0.71 -29.80 -11.59
CA GLN A 134 -2.11 -30.08 -11.89
C GLN A 134 -3.00 -28.87 -11.55
N THR A 135 -2.85 -28.32 -10.35
CA THR A 135 -3.56 -27.11 -9.91
C THR A 135 -2.59 -26.06 -9.37
N PRO A 136 -3.00 -24.77 -9.27
CA PRO A 136 -2.17 -23.73 -8.67
C PRO A 136 -1.76 -24.03 -7.22
N ARG A 137 -2.64 -24.74 -6.48
CA ARG A 137 -2.35 -25.18 -5.11
C ARG A 137 -1.19 -26.18 -5.07
N ASP A 138 -1.11 -27.06 -6.07
CA ASP A 138 -0.02 -28.04 -6.13
C ASP A 138 1.33 -27.36 -6.34
N VAL A 139 1.41 -26.31 -7.17
CA VAL A 139 2.64 -25.50 -7.32
C VAL A 139 3.08 -24.93 -5.97
N GLY A 140 2.15 -24.33 -5.22
CA GLY A 140 2.43 -23.82 -3.87
C GLY A 140 2.91 -24.89 -2.89
N ASN A 141 2.36 -26.10 -2.96
CA ASN A 141 2.73 -27.22 -2.09
C ASN A 141 4.07 -27.86 -2.46
N MET A 142 4.40 -27.93 -3.75
CA MET A 142 5.58 -28.65 -4.21
C MET A 142 6.83 -27.77 -4.28
N ARG A 143 6.68 -26.46 -4.49
CA ARG A 143 7.81 -25.55 -4.74
C ARG A 143 8.92 -25.62 -3.69
N ASP A 144 8.58 -25.80 -2.40
CA ASP A 144 9.58 -25.84 -1.31
C ASP A 144 10.55 -27.03 -1.41
N ARG A 145 10.23 -28.04 -2.22
CA ARG A 145 11.14 -29.16 -2.55
C ARG A 145 12.19 -28.80 -3.59
N PHE A 146 12.00 -27.69 -4.30
CA PHE A 146 12.84 -27.25 -5.40
C PHE A 146 13.58 -25.96 -5.05
N ASP A 147 14.78 -25.83 -5.60
CA ASP A 147 15.24 -24.49 -5.91
C ASP A 147 14.41 -23.98 -7.09
N HIS A 148 13.80 -22.81 -6.94
CA HIS A 148 12.72 -22.39 -7.83
C HIS A 148 12.77 -20.92 -8.22
N TYR A 149 12.24 -20.69 -9.41
CA TYR A 149 12.07 -19.39 -10.02
C TYR A 149 10.58 -19.22 -10.33
N GLU A 150 10.08 -18.02 -10.03
CA GLU A 150 8.70 -17.61 -10.25
C GLU A 150 7.59 -18.52 -9.68
N ALA A 151 7.89 -19.32 -8.65
CA ALA A 151 6.89 -20.17 -7.99
C ALA A 151 5.98 -19.39 -7.02
N ASP A 152 6.21 -18.09 -6.89
CA ASP A 152 5.47 -17.12 -6.09
C ASP A 152 4.46 -16.30 -6.91
N ILE A 153 4.43 -16.49 -8.24
CA ILE A 153 3.49 -15.78 -9.12
C ILE A 153 2.11 -16.41 -9.01
N LEU A 154 1.11 -15.60 -8.64
CA LEU A 154 -0.28 -16.03 -8.57
C LEU A 154 -0.78 -16.44 -9.97
N PHE A 155 -1.57 -17.50 -10.03
CA PHE A 155 -2.00 -18.08 -11.30
C PHE A 155 -2.80 -17.13 -12.21
N PRO A 156 -3.67 -16.22 -11.71
CA PRO A 156 -4.27 -15.17 -12.53
C PRO A 156 -3.23 -14.21 -13.13
N ASN A 157 -2.24 -13.79 -12.33
CA ASN A 157 -1.17 -12.89 -12.79
C ASN A 157 -0.29 -13.57 -13.83
N ARG A 158 -0.10 -14.88 -13.70
CA ARG A 158 0.59 -15.71 -14.69
C ARG A 158 -0.08 -15.65 -16.06
N LEU A 159 -1.42 -15.66 -16.13
CA LEU A 159 -2.14 -15.49 -17.40
C LEU A 159 -1.84 -14.11 -18.00
N LEU A 160 -1.91 -13.04 -17.18
CA LEU A 160 -1.64 -11.67 -17.65
C LEU A 160 -0.26 -11.57 -18.27
N ILE A 161 0.77 -12.08 -17.58
CA ILE A 161 2.17 -12.07 -18.02
C ILE A 161 2.35 -12.89 -19.30
N ASP A 162 1.92 -14.15 -19.30
CA ASP A 162 2.18 -15.09 -20.40
C ASP A 162 1.49 -14.70 -21.71
N LYS A 163 0.39 -13.96 -21.60
CA LYS A 163 -0.41 -13.50 -22.74
C LYS A 163 -0.21 -12.02 -23.07
N GLY A 164 0.66 -11.31 -22.33
CA GLY A 164 0.92 -9.88 -22.53
C GLY A 164 -0.35 -9.03 -22.40
N ILE A 165 -1.22 -9.36 -21.44
CA ILE A 165 -2.49 -8.69 -21.20
C ILE A 165 -2.23 -7.50 -20.28
N ASN A 166 -2.38 -6.30 -20.83
CA ASN A 166 -2.25 -5.04 -20.10
C ASN A 166 -3.62 -4.48 -19.71
N SER A 167 -4.46 -4.21 -20.71
CA SER A 167 -5.76 -3.56 -20.53
C SER A 167 -6.95 -4.42 -20.95
N GLY A 168 -6.82 -5.22 -22.01
CA GLY A 168 -7.95 -5.89 -22.65
C GLY A 168 -7.58 -7.17 -23.38
N ILE A 169 -8.61 -7.95 -23.73
CA ILE A 169 -8.49 -9.16 -24.54
C ILE A 169 -9.52 -9.17 -25.67
N ARG A 170 -9.13 -9.78 -26.80
CA ARG A 170 -10.03 -10.25 -27.85
C ARG A 170 -10.08 -11.77 -27.81
N VAL A 171 -11.30 -12.32 -27.83
CA VAL A 171 -11.54 -13.77 -27.81
C VAL A 171 -12.69 -14.17 -28.74
N PRO A 172 -12.78 -15.43 -29.19
CA PRO A 172 -13.93 -15.93 -29.93
C PRO A 172 -15.22 -15.87 -29.10
N ASP A 173 -16.33 -15.40 -29.66
CA ASP A 173 -17.62 -15.28 -28.95
C ASP A 173 -18.36 -16.63 -28.88
N ARG A 174 -17.77 -17.58 -28.16
CA ARG A 174 -18.29 -18.93 -27.96
C ARG A 174 -19.05 -19.01 -26.63
N ARG A 175 -20.33 -18.64 -26.64
CA ARG A 175 -21.16 -18.58 -25.42
C ARG A 175 -21.69 -19.95 -24.96
N ASP A 176 -21.67 -20.17 -23.66
CA ASP A 176 -22.34 -21.27 -22.95
C ASP A 176 -23.78 -20.90 -22.53
N ASP A 177 -24.52 -21.88 -22.01
CA ASP A 177 -25.93 -21.72 -21.62
C ASP A 177 -26.13 -20.66 -20.50
N ASP A 178 -25.09 -20.42 -19.69
CA ASP A 178 -25.05 -19.40 -18.63
C ASP A 178 -24.61 -18.01 -19.14
N GLY A 179 -24.34 -17.88 -20.44
CA GLY A 179 -23.89 -16.64 -21.07
C GLY A 179 -22.38 -16.40 -21.03
N SER A 180 -21.61 -17.24 -20.32
CA SER A 180 -20.14 -17.14 -20.26
C SER A 180 -19.49 -17.53 -21.59
N VAL A 181 -18.33 -16.96 -21.88
CA VAL A 181 -17.58 -17.19 -23.13
C VAL A 181 -16.50 -18.25 -22.89
N ARG A 182 -16.59 -19.40 -23.55
CA ARG A 182 -15.62 -20.50 -23.44
C ARG A 182 -14.46 -20.34 -24.41
N VAL A 183 -13.25 -20.23 -23.88
CA VAL A 183 -12.04 -19.91 -24.66
C VAL A 183 -10.91 -20.89 -24.32
N HIS A 184 -10.22 -21.41 -25.35
CA HIS A 184 -8.94 -22.08 -25.15
C HIS A 184 -7.85 -21.02 -24.97
N HIS A 185 -6.91 -21.18 -24.03
CA HIS A 185 -5.94 -20.12 -23.69
C HIS A 185 -5.06 -19.66 -24.88
N GLU A 186 -4.91 -20.46 -25.92
CA GLU A 186 -4.20 -20.09 -27.16
C GLU A 186 -5.00 -19.18 -28.11
N GLU A 187 -6.32 -19.08 -27.92
CA GLU A 187 -7.21 -18.23 -28.73
C GLU A 187 -7.27 -16.78 -28.21
N ILE A 188 -6.53 -16.44 -27.15
CA ILE A 188 -6.53 -15.11 -26.55
C ILE A 188 -5.57 -14.18 -27.31
N GLU A 189 -6.08 -13.04 -27.76
CA GLU A 189 -5.29 -11.94 -28.31
C GLU A 189 -5.32 -10.75 -27.35
N PRO A 190 -4.18 -10.24 -26.85
CA PRO A 190 -4.16 -9.02 -26.04
C PRO A 190 -4.48 -7.80 -26.91
N VAL A 191 -5.30 -6.88 -26.40
CA VAL A 191 -5.69 -5.64 -27.10
C VAL A 191 -5.67 -4.43 -26.14
N GLU A 192 -5.49 -3.24 -26.72
CA GLU A 192 -5.78 -1.99 -26.02
C GLU A 192 -7.31 -1.78 -25.98
N ALA A 193 -7.91 -1.89 -24.80
CA ALA A 193 -9.34 -1.68 -24.58
C ALA A 193 -9.54 -1.02 -23.21
N GLU A 194 -10.47 -0.06 -23.14
CA GLU A 194 -10.84 0.63 -21.90
C GLU A 194 -12.14 0.00 -21.37
N ALA A 195 -12.24 -0.16 -20.05
CA ALA A 195 -13.47 -0.58 -19.39
C ALA A 195 -13.99 0.58 -18.55
N ASP A 196 -15.23 0.99 -18.80
CA ASP A 196 -15.92 1.93 -17.91
C ASP A 196 -16.38 1.16 -16.65
N LEU A 197 -15.63 1.29 -15.55
CA LEU A 197 -15.85 0.52 -14.34
C LEU A 197 -17.14 0.94 -13.66
N ARG A 198 -18.05 -0.01 -13.43
CA ARG A 198 -19.21 0.23 -12.56
C ARG A 198 -18.78 0.12 -11.10
N VAL A 199 -18.61 1.25 -10.45
CA VAL A 199 -18.20 1.39 -9.04
C VAL A 199 -19.42 1.42 -8.12
N HIS A 200 -19.40 0.60 -7.07
CA HIS A 200 -20.37 0.57 -5.98
C HIS A 200 -19.67 0.97 -4.67
N ASN A 201 -20.04 2.13 -4.14
CA ASN A 201 -19.57 2.60 -2.84
C ASN A 201 -20.53 2.09 -1.76
N PHE A 202 -20.03 1.62 -0.62
CA PHE A 202 -20.88 1.30 0.52
C PHE A 202 -20.16 1.51 1.85
N ASP A 203 -20.98 1.67 2.90
CA ASP A 203 -20.55 1.84 4.30
C ASP A 203 -21.59 1.19 5.21
N ILE A 204 -21.15 0.53 6.29
CA ILE A 204 -22.03 -0.15 7.25
C ILE A 204 -22.00 0.47 8.63
N GLU A 205 -23.14 0.46 9.31
CA GLU A 205 -23.25 0.77 10.73
C GLU A 205 -23.67 -0.46 11.53
N VAL A 206 -23.06 -0.64 12.68
CA VAL A 206 -23.18 -1.85 13.50
C VAL A 206 -23.48 -1.48 14.95
N ASP A 207 -24.30 -2.29 15.63
CA ASP A 207 -24.56 -2.10 17.07
C ASP A 207 -23.25 -2.30 17.88
N ASP A 208 -22.69 -1.20 18.38
CA ASP A 208 -21.39 -1.10 19.04
C ASP A 208 -21.47 -1.07 20.58
N ARG A 209 -22.67 -1.27 21.14
CA ARG A 209 -22.91 -1.25 22.61
C ARG A 209 -22.17 -2.36 23.36
N SER A 210 -21.78 -3.43 22.66
CA SER A 210 -20.95 -4.52 23.19
C SER A 210 -19.43 -4.23 23.11
N GLY A 211 -19.04 -3.08 22.59
CA GLY A 211 -17.67 -2.75 22.23
C GLY A 211 -17.49 -2.70 20.72
N PHE A 212 -16.25 -2.45 20.27
CA PHE A 212 -15.95 -2.39 18.83
C PHE A 212 -16.31 -3.71 18.14
N PRO A 213 -17.18 -3.66 17.11
CA PRO A 213 -17.61 -4.86 16.40
C PRO A 213 -16.46 -5.53 15.66
N GLU A 214 -16.30 -6.83 15.84
CA GLU A 214 -15.36 -7.68 15.09
C GLU A 214 -16.10 -8.96 14.64
N GLU A 215 -15.59 -9.63 13.60
CA GLU A 215 -15.98 -11.00 13.22
C GLU A 215 -17.51 -11.21 13.04
N GLY A 216 -18.25 -10.19 12.58
CA GLY A 216 -19.70 -10.25 12.35
C GLY A 216 -20.55 -10.55 13.59
N GLU A 217 -20.04 -10.27 14.80
CA GLU A 217 -20.68 -10.64 16.08
C GLU A 217 -22.01 -9.93 16.34
N GLU A 218 -22.11 -8.67 15.94
CA GLU A 218 -23.22 -7.78 16.25
C GLU A 218 -24.05 -7.47 14.97
N PRO A 219 -25.33 -7.06 15.12
CA PRO A 219 -26.18 -6.73 13.98
C PRO A 219 -25.67 -5.53 13.18
N ILE A 220 -25.70 -5.65 11.85
CA ILE A 220 -25.63 -4.51 10.95
C ILE A 220 -26.99 -3.80 11.02
N VAL A 221 -27.01 -2.58 11.55
CA VAL A 221 -28.24 -1.82 11.82
C VAL A 221 -28.64 -0.93 10.65
N CYS A 222 -27.67 -0.42 9.89
CA CYS A 222 -27.92 0.16 8.57
C CYS A 222 -26.72 -0.01 7.64
N LEU A 223 -26.96 0.15 6.35
CA LEU A 223 -25.98 0.20 5.29
C LEU A 223 -26.40 1.30 4.32
N THR A 224 -25.46 2.02 3.74
CA THR A 224 -25.74 2.91 2.60
C THR A 224 -24.92 2.45 1.42
N SER A 225 -25.51 2.52 0.23
CA SER A 225 -24.84 2.23 -1.03
C SER A 225 -25.03 3.32 -2.06
N HIS A 226 -24.03 3.53 -2.90
CA HIS A 226 -24.11 4.36 -4.10
C HIS A 226 -23.60 3.60 -5.34
N ASP A 227 -24.36 3.65 -6.43
CA ASP A 227 -24.00 3.06 -7.72
C ASP A 227 -23.64 4.13 -8.75
N SER A 228 -22.41 4.10 -9.24
CA SER A 228 -21.87 5.11 -10.19
C SER A 228 -22.56 5.15 -11.56
N THR A 229 -23.25 4.09 -11.99
CA THR A 229 -23.94 4.08 -13.30
C THR A 229 -25.36 4.63 -13.20
N ARG A 230 -26.06 4.31 -12.10
CA ARG A 230 -27.41 4.82 -11.83
C ARG A 230 -27.41 6.17 -11.12
N GLU A 231 -26.27 6.56 -10.53
CA GLU A 231 -26.10 7.77 -9.71
C GLU A 231 -27.12 7.81 -8.55
N GLU A 232 -27.44 6.64 -7.98
CA GLU A 232 -28.46 6.48 -6.93
C GLU A 232 -27.85 6.16 -5.58
N TYR A 233 -28.34 6.81 -4.51
CA TYR A 233 -28.02 6.47 -3.13
C TYR A 233 -29.18 5.68 -2.52
N ILE A 234 -28.86 4.58 -1.85
CA ILE A 234 -29.85 3.73 -1.18
C ILE A 234 -29.43 3.50 0.27
N GLY A 235 -30.26 3.94 1.21
CA GLY A 235 -30.17 3.64 2.63
C GLY A 235 -30.97 2.40 2.99
N TRP A 236 -30.30 1.38 3.52
CA TRP A 236 -30.87 0.12 3.95
C TRP A 236 -30.93 0.13 5.48
N LEU A 237 -32.13 0.15 6.06
CA LEU A 237 -32.32 0.30 7.50
C LEU A 237 -32.99 -0.95 8.09
N TYR A 238 -32.34 -1.57 9.06
CA TYR A 238 -32.99 -2.54 9.94
C TYR A 238 -33.76 -1.78 11.03
N VAL A 239 -35.07 -1.98 11.12
CA VAL A 239 -35.91 -1.34 12.15
C VAL A 239 -35.61 -1.95 13.53
N ALA A 240 -35.27 -1.10 14.49
CA ALA A 240 -34.95 -1.53 15.84
C ALA A 240 -36.10 -2.35 16.49
N PRO A 241 -35.85 -3.57 16.99
CA PRO A 241 -36.88 -4.39 17.65
C PRO A 241 -37.44 -3.76 18.93
N ALA A 242 -36.67 -2.87 19.53
CA ALA A 242 -37.02 -2.10 20.71
C ALA A 242 -36.48 -0.67 20.53
N GLY A 243 -37.24 0.32 20.98
CA GLY A 243 -36.92 1.73 20.77
C GLY A 243 -38.18 2.57 20.59
N ASP A 244 -38.02 3.89 20.63
CA ASP A 244 -39.07 4.86 20.32
C ASP A 244 -38.82 5.65 19.02
N GLY A 245 -37.66 5.42 18.38
CA GLY A 245 -37.33 5.93 17.05
C GLY A 245 -38.30 5.44 15.98
N THR A 246 -38.57 6.29 14.99
CA THR A 246 -39.44 5.98 13.86
C THR A 246 -38.61 5.96 12.58
N SER A 247 -38.67 4.88 11.81
CA SER A 247 -37.95 4.78 10.53
C SER A 247 -38.40 5.89 9.57
N PRO A 248 -37.46 6.68 9.03
CA PRO A 248 -37.78 7.73 8.08
C PRO A 248 -38.19 7.13 6.72
N ALA A 249 -39.03 7.87 5.98
CA ALA A 249 -39.36 7.54 4.58
C ALA A 249 -38.53 8.34 3.58
N ASP A 250 -37.99 9.48 4.03
CA ASP A 250 -37.14 10.42 3.32
C ASP A 250 -36.23 11.13 4.35
N LEU A 251 -35.17 11.80 3.88
CA LEU A 251 -34.28 12.63 4.70
C LEU A 251 -34.46 14.11 4.32
N PRO A 252 -35.54 14.79 4.77
CA PRO A 252 -35.90 16.13 4.30
C PRO A 252 -34.95 17.23 4.79
N ASP A 253 -34.29 17.03 5.93
CA ASP A 253 -33.35 17.98 6.53
C ASP A 253 -31.88 17.68 6.16
N TYR A 254 -31.63 16.56 5.47
CA TYR A 254 -30.31 16.25 4.92
C TYR A 254 -29.94 17.25 3.82
N ALA A 255 -28.72 17.78 3.90
CA ALA A 255 -28.17 18.70 2.92
C ALA A 255 -27.04 18.02 2.14
N PRO A 256 -27.33 17.41 0.97
CA PRO A 256 -26.30 16.81 0.12
C PRO A 256 -25.17 17.79 -0.22
N ILE A 257 -23.98 17.25 -0.45
CA ILE A 257 -22.81 17.98 -0.96
C ILE A 257 -23.08 18.44 -2.40
N SER A 258 -23.74 17.58 -3.19
CA SER A 258 -24.03 17.78 -4.60
C SER A 258 -25.52 18.10 -4.82
N GLU A 259 -25.84 19.05 -5.70
CA GLU A 259 -27.22 19.60 -5.85
C GLU A 259 -28.25 18.60 -6.42
N ASP A 260 -27.81 17.46 -6.96
CA ASP A 260 -28.64 16.47 -7.68
C ASP A 260 -28.56 15.06 -7.05
N VAL A 261 -28.58 14.95 -5.72
CA VAL A 261 -28.54 13.66 -5.01
C VAL A 261 -29.95 13.18 -4.65
N GLU A 262 -30.35 12.02 -5.17
CA GLU A 262 -31.58 11.31 -4.78
C GLU A 262 -31.23 10.14 -3.84
N ILE A 263 -31.89 10.09 -2.67
CA ILE A 263 -31.67 9.07 -1.64
C ILE A 263 -32.96 8.27 -1.48
N GLU A 264 -32.93 6.99 -1.83
CA GLU A 264 -34.00 6.03 -1.56
C GLU A 264 -33.76 5.36 -0.20
N ILE A 265 -34.82 5.13 0.59
CA ILE A 265 -34.73 4.48 1.90
C ILE A 265 -35.58 3.22 1.92
N HIS A 266 -34.97 2.09 2.26
CA HIS A 266 -35.64 0.82 2.46
C HIS A 266 -35.51 0.37 3.91
N ALA A 267 -36.63 0.36 4.63
CA ALA A 267 -36.70 -0.13 6.01
C ALA A 267 -37.18 -1.60 6.07
N PHE A 268 -36.55 -2.40 6.92
CA PHE A 268 -36.78 -3.84 7.06
C PHE A 268 -37.02 -4.24 8.51
N GLU A 269 -37.96 -5.15 8.74
CA GLU A 269 -38.30 -5.63 10.10
C GLU A 269 -37.27 -6.61 10.68
N SER A 270 -36.32 -7.08 9.87
CA SER A 270 -35.21 -7.94 10.31
C SER A 270 -33.95 -7.64 9.51
N GLU A 271 -32.79 -7.85 10.14
CA GLU A 271 -31.48 -7.71 9.51
C GLU A 271 -31.32 -8.65 8.31
N GLU A 272 -31.77 -9.90 8.44
CA GLU A 272 -31.67 -10.90 7.39
C GLU A 272 -32.41 -10.49 6.12
N ALA A 273 -33.58 -9.87 6.27
CA ALA A 273 -34.36 -9.36 5.14
C ALA A 273 -33.65 -8.17 4.44
N MET A 274 -33.01 -7.30 5.23
CA MET A 274 -32.23 -6.18 4.71
C MET A 274 -31.02 -6.69 3.90
N LEU A 275 -30.25 -7.62 4.46
CA LEU A 275 -29.07 -8.19 3.82
C LEU A 275 -29.42 -8.99 2.56
N ASP A 276 -30.53 -9.76 2.56
CA ASP A 276 -31.02 -10.46 1.36
C ASP A 276 -31.39 -9.48 0.24
N ALA A 277 -32.05 -8.37 0.59
CA ALA A 277 -32.39 -7.31 -0.37
C ALA A 277 -31.12 -6.64 -0.94
N TYR A 278 -30.14 -6.34 -0.09
CA TYR A 278 -28.86 -5.78 -0.52
C TYR A 278 -28.08 -6.73 -1.43
N LEU A 279 -27.99 -8.02 -1.10
CA LEU A 279 -27.35 -9.03 -1.97
C LEU A 279 -28.08 -9.16 -3.32
N SER A 280 -29.41 -9.04 -3.31
CA SER A 280 -30.21 -9.02 -4.53
C SER A 280 -29.91 -7.79 -5.39
N TYR A 281 -29.74 -6.63 -4.76
CA TYR A 281 -29.32 -5.40 -5.42
C TYR A 281 -27.94 -5.54 -6.08
N ILE A 282 -26.93 -6.05 -5.36
CA ILE A 282 -25.58 -6.30 -5.93
C ILE A 282 -25.65 -7.25 -7.13
N THR A 283 -26.52 -8.27 -7.07
CA THR A 283 -26.71 -9.20 -8.19
C THR A 283 -27.35 -8.52 -9.40
N GLU A 284 -28.29 -7.59 -9.18
CA GLU A 284 -29.00 -6.86 -10.23
C GLU A 284 -28.14 -5.77 -10.87
N THR A 285 -27.40 -4.99 -10.07
CA THR A 285 -26.53 -3.91 -10.56
C THR A 285 -25.23 -4.44 -11.13
N ASP A 286 -24.77 -5.60 -10.70
CA ASP A 286 -23.56 -6.25 -11.19
C ASP A 286 -22.32 -5.31 -11.25
N PRO A 287 -21.93 -4.68 -10.12
CA PRO A 287 -20.81 -3.76 -10.07
C PRO A 287 -19.46 -4.46 -10.25
N ASP A 288 -18.49 -3.79 -10.88
CA ASP A 288 -17.15 -4.34 -11.05
C ASP A 288 -16.25 -4.08 -9.85
N VAL A 289 -16.48 -2.96 -9.17
CA VAL A 289 -15.69 -2.51 -8.01
C VAL A 289 -16.62 -2.28 -6.83
N LEU A 290 -16.30 -2.91 -5.70
CA LEU A 290 -16.86 -2.62 -4.38
C LEU A 290 -15.84 -1.77 -3.62
N THR A 291 -16.21 -0.56 -3.22
CA THR A 291 -15.31 0.40 -2.59
C THR A 291 -15.97 1.12 -1.41
N GLY A 292 -15.14 1.83 -0.65
CA GLY A 292 -15.50 2.56 0.55
C GLY A 292 -14.22 3.05 1.25
N TRP A 293 -14.38 3.76 2.36
CA TRP A 293 -13.24 4.24 3.14
C TRP A 293 -12.86 3.22 4.20
N ASN A 294 -11.70 2.56 4.09
CA ASN A 294 -11.28 1.46 4.96
C ASN A 294 -12.10 0.15 4.77
N VAL A 295 -12.69 -0.03 3.58
CA VAL A 295 -13.57 -1.15 3.23
C VAL A 295 -12.88 -2.52 3.30
N ASP A 296 -11.59 -2.59 2.96
CA ASP A 296 -10.81 -3.84 2.96
C ASP A 296 -10.55 -4.37 4.37
N ASP A 297 -10.43 -3.46 5.35
CA ASP A 297 -10.06 -3.78 6.73
C ASP A 297 -11.28 -3.87 7.67
N PHE A 298 -12.45 -3.37 7.26
CA PHE A 298 -13.65 -3.37 8.10
C PHE A 298 -14.93 -3.80 7.36
N ASP A 299 -15.52 -2.96 6.52
CA ASP A 299 -16.89 -3.14 6.02
C ASP A 299 -17.09 -4.45 5.24
N ALA A 300 -16.21 -4.75 4.27
CA ALA A 300 -16.33 -5.96 3.48
C ALA A 300 -16.05 -7.24 4.30
N PRO A 301 -14.96 -7.34 5.09
CA PRO A 301 -14.78 -8.47 6.01
C PRO A 301 -15.96 -8.66 6.97
N TYR A 302 -16.45 -7.58 7.59
CA TYR A 302 -17.52 -7.65 8.57
C TYR A 302 -18.82 -8.13 7.95
N LEU A 303 -19.20 -7.60 6.78
CA LEU A 303 -20.36 -8.06 6.03
C LEU A 303 -20.27 -9.55 5.72
N ILE A 304 -19.13 -10.02 5.22
CA ILE A 304 -18.92 -11.44 4.88
C ILE A 304 -19.02 -12.34 6.11
N ASP A 305 -18.43 -11.94 7.24
CA ASP A 305 -18.52 -12.68 8.49
C ASP A 305 -19.94 -12.70 9.05
N ARG A 306 -20.68 -11.58 8.92
CA ARG A 306 -22.07 -11.49 9.36
C ARG A 306 -22.98 -12.39 8.53
N LEU A 307 -22.82 -12.38 7.21
CA LEU A 307 -23.55 -13.25 6.29
C LEU A 307 -23.35 -14.74 6.64
N ASP A 308 -22.11 -15.18 6.79
CA ASP A 308 -21.78 -16.58 7.14
C ASP A 308 -22.32 -16.98 8.52
N ARG A 309 -22.40 -16.04 9.47
CA ARG A 309 -22.99 -16.27 10.78
C ARG A 309 -24.50 -16.45 10.73
N LEU A 310 -25.20 -15.66 9.92
CA LEU A 310 -26.66 -15.62 9.86
C LEU A 310 -27.24 -16.70 8.94
N ASP A 311 -26.59 -17.00 7.82
CA ASP A 311 -27.08 -17.90 6.77
C ASP A 311 -27.60 -19.26 7.29
N PRO A 312 -26.91 -19.98 8.19
CA PRO A 312 -27.39 -21.28 8.66
C PRO A 312 -28.66 -21.24 9.53
N ALA A 313 -29.04 -20.06 10.01
CA ALA A 313 -30.11 -19.87 11.00
C ALA A 313 -31.36 -19.17 10.45
N THR A 314 -31.38 -18.83 9.16
CA THR A 314 -32.45 -18.05 8.53
C THR A 314 -33.10 -18.79 7.36
N ASP A 315 -34.28 -18.33 6.93
CA ASP A 315 -34.97 -18.79 5.71
C ASP A 315 -34.57 -17.96 4.47
N TYR A 316 -33.83 -16.87 4.65
CA TYR A 316 -33.26 -16.06 3.57
C TYR A 316 -32.00 -16.71 3.00
N ASP A 317 -31.67 -16.42 1.74
CA ASP A 317 -30.42 -16.89 1.13
C ASP A 317 -29.31 -15.87 1.42
N LEU A 318 -28.60 -16.03 2.54
CA LEU A 318 -27.54 -15.11 2.97
C LEU A 318 -26.15 -15.68 2.66
N SER A 319 -26.06 -16.61 1.70
CA SER A 319 -24.77 -17.13 1.29
C SER A 319 -23.88 -15.99 0.82
N MET A 320 -22.70 -15.85 1.46
CA MET A 320 -21.68 -14.88 1.06
C MET A 320 -21.25 -15.06 -0.40
N GLU A 321 -21.43 -16.26 -0.97
CA GLU A 321 -21.11 -16.58 -2.36
C GLU A 321 -21.92 -15.74 -3.36
N ARG A 322 -23.09 -15.20 -2.96
CA ARG A 322 -23.90 -14.29 -3.78
C ARG A 322 -23.18 -12.98 -4.16
N LEU A 323 -22.14 -12.60 -3.42
CA LEU A 323 -21.29 -11.46 -3.78
C LEU A 323 -20.42 -11.75 -5.02
N SER A 324 -20.10 -13.03 -5.25
CA SER A 324 -19.20 -13.49 -6.32
C SER A 324 -19.95 -13.81 -7.61
N ARG A 325 -19.32 -13.56 -8.76
CA ARG A 325 -19.83 -14.00 -10.08
C ARG A 325 -19.59 -15.49 -10.36
N VAL A 326 -18.80 -16.18 -9.52
CA VAL A 326 -18.45 -17.61 -9.67
C VAL A 326 -18.67 -18.40 -8.37
N ASN A 327 -19.45 -17.85 -7.44
CA ASN A 327 -19.77 -18.45 -6.14
C ASN A 327 -18.52 -18.80 -5.30
N GLU A 328 -17.48 -17.97 -5.35
CA GLU A 328 -16.30 -18.13 -4.51
C GLU A 328 -15.88 -16.80 -3.86
N VAL A 329 -15.93 -16.79 -2.54
CA VAL A 329 -15.47 -15.68 -1.69
C VAL A 329 -14.45 -16.20 -0.70
N TRP A 330 -13.28 -15.56 -0.63
CA TRP A 330 -12.19 -15.96 0.26
C TRP A 330 -11.87 -14.83 1.23
N ARG A 331 -11.75 -15.17 2.51
CA ARG A 331 -11.29 -14.24 3.56
C ARG A 331 -9.77 -14.13 3.54
N SER A 332 -9.24 -12.95 3.84
CA SER A 332 -7.80 -12.71 4.01
C SER A 332 -7.56 -11.83 5.22
N ASP A 333 -6.50 -12.13 5.98
CA ASP A 333 -6.08 -11.32 7.14
C ASP A 333 -5.17 -10.13 6.74
N TRP A 334 -4.80 -9.98 5.46
CA TRP A 334 -3.73 -9.06 5.03
C TRP A 334 -4.06 -8.14 3.83
N GLN A 335 -5.11 -8.41 3.05
CA GLN A 335 -5.44 -7.67 1.80
C GLN A 335 -6.96 -7.60 1.52
N GLY A 336 -7.78 -7.58 2.57
CA GLY A 336 -9.23 -7.65 2.42
C GLY A 336 -9.74 -8.95 1.77
N PRO A 337 -11.06 -9.13 1.64
CA PRO A 337 -11.64 -10.34 1.09
C PRO A 337 -11.46 -10.41 -0.45
N ASN A 338 -11.26 -11.62 -0.97
CA ASN A 338 -11.25 -11.87 -2.42
C ASN A 338 -12.63 -12.37 -2.87
N ILE A 339 -13.42 -11.47 -3.46
CA ILE A 339 -14.72 -11.78 -4.07
C ILE A 339 -14.50 -12.06 -5.56
N LYS A 340 -14.51 -13.34 -5.97
CA LYS A 340 -14.19 -13.66 -7.37
C LYS A 340 -15.27 -13.13 -8.31
N GLY A 341 -14.90 -12.30 -9.26
CA GLY A 341 -15.81 -11.57 -10.16
C GLY A 341 -15.94 -10.08 -9.89
N ARG A 342 -15.57 -9.59 -8.70
CA ARG A 342 -15.67 -8.17 -8.31
C ARG A 342 -14.41 -7.74 -7.57
N VAL A 343 -13.86 -6.58 -7.92
CA VAL A 343 -12.71 -6.01 -7.21
C VAL A 343 -13.21 -5.41 -5.90
N VAL A 344 -12.54 -5.72 -4.78
CA VAL A 344 -12.67 -4.93 -3.56
C VAL A 344 -11.52 -3.93 -3.56
N PHE A 345 -11.83 -2.64 -3.43
CA PHE A 345 -10.85 -1.57 -3.60
C PHE A 345 -10.97 -0.55 -2.46
N ASP A 346 -10.01 -0.50 -1.56
CA ASP A 346 -9.99 0.49 -0.47
C ASP A 346 -9.56 1.89 -0.93
N LEU A 347 -10.51 2.83 -0.87
CA LEU A 347 -10.31 4.22 -1.25
C LEU A 347 -9.34 4.94 -0.30
N LEU A 348 -9.31 4.57 0.99
CA LEU A 348 -8.38 5.14 1.97
C LEU A 348 -6.94 4.76 1.63
N TYR A 349 -6.69 3.49 1.37
CA TYR A 349 -5.37 3.00 0.98
C TYR A 349 -4.91 3.63 -0.34
N ALA A 350 -5.79 3.66 -1.35
CA ALA A 350 -5.52 4.26 -2.64
C ALA A 350 -5.24 5.77 -2.53
N TYR A 351 -6.04 6.52 -1.75
CA TYR A 351 -5.84 7.95 -1.52
C TYR A 351 -4.48 8.23 -0.88
N LYS A 352 -4.11 7.51 0.19
CA LYS A 352 -2.79 7.64 0.84
C LYS A 352 -1.62 7.54 -0.15
N ARG A 353 -1.77 6.72 -1.19
CA ARG A 353 -0.74 6.48 -2.22
C ARG A 353 -0.69 7.55 -3.31
N THR A 354 -1.71 8.40 -3.41
CA THR A 354 -1.69 9.59 -4.26
C THR A 354 -1.04 10.80 -3.59
N GLN A 355 -0.93 10.80 -2.26
CA GLN A 355 -0.40 11.93 -1.49
C GLN A 355 1.13 11.99 -1.55
N PHE A 356 1.66 13.17 -1.87
CA PHE A 356 3.11 13.43 -1.84
C PHE A 356 3.64 13.65 -0.41
N THR A 357 2.80 14.14 0.49
CA THR A 357 3.13 14.44 1.88
C THR A 357 2.11 13.79 2.82
N GLU A 358 2.60 13.24 3.92
CA GLU A 358 1.72 12.64 4.92
C GLU A 358 0.82 13.70 5.57
N LEU A 359 -0.49 13.44 5.60
CA LEU A 359 -1.47 14.28 6.28
C LEU A 359 -1.46 14.07 7.80
N ASP A 360 -1.92 15.07 8.55
CA ASP A 360 -2.04 14.97 10.01
C ASP A 360 -3.06 13.90 10.46
N SER A 361 -4.09 13.65 9.64
CA SER A 361 -5.12 12.64 9.85
C SER A 361 -5.63 12.12 8.50
N TYR A 362 -5.90 10.82 8.45
CA TYR A 362 -6.55 10.15 7.32
C TYR A 362 -7.94 9.62 7.66
N ARG A 363 -8.55 10.14 8.74
CA ARG A 363 -9.97 9.89 8.97
C ARG A 363 -10.79 10.56 7.86
N LEU A 364 -11.90 9.94 7.49
CA LEU A 364 -12.73 10.41 6.38
C LEU A 364 -13.17 11.86 6.56
N ASP A 365 -13.56 12.25 7.78
CA ASP A 365 -13.96 13.63 8.12
C ASP A 365 -12.82 14.65 7.92
N ALA A 366 -11.60 14.30 8.32
CA ALA A 366 -10.45 15.18 8.19
C ALA A 366 -10.01 15.36 6.72
N VAL A 367 -10.05 14.27 5.95
CA VAL A 367 -9.75 14.31 4.51
C VAL A 367 -10.86 15.07 3.78
N ALA A 368 -12.12 14.81 4.09
CA ALA A 368 -13.26 15.54 3.53
C ALA A 368 -13.20 17.05 3.81
N GLU A 369 -12.82 17.47 5.02
CA GLU A 369 -12.66 18.89 5.32
C GLU A 369 -11.52 19.50 4.49
N THR A 370 -10.41 18.78 4.35
CA THR A 370 -9.23 19.23 3.58
C THR A 370 -9.55 19.34 2.09
N GLU A 371 -10.21 18.31 1.55
CA GLU A 371 -10.48 18.19 0.13
C GLU A 371 -11.73 18.98 -0.24
N LEU A 372 -12.86 18.73 0.40
CA LEU A 372 -14.17 19.25 0.03
C LEU A 372 -14.56 20.54 0.80
N GLY A 373 -13.96 20.80 1.96
CA GLY A 373 -14.39 21.87 2.87
C GLY A 373 -15.67 21.54 3.63
N VAL A 374 -15.96 20.24 3.78
CA VAL A 374 -17.14 19.71 4.48
C VAL A 374 -16.67 18.64 5.46
N GLY A 375 -17.11 18.74 6.72
CA GLY A 375 -16.86 17.75 7.75
C GLY A 375 -18.10 16.92 8.10
N LYS A 376 -17.92 15.93 8.98
CA LYS A 376 -19.02 15.12 9.55
C LYS A 376 -19.65 15.81 10.76
N GLU A 377 -20.94 15.57 10.99
CA GLU A 377 -21.55 15.89 12.27
C GLU A 377 -20.99 14.98 13.38
N ARG A 378 -20.74 15.55 14.55
CA ARG A 378 -20.19 14.79 15.68
C ARG A 378 -21.29 14.04 16.41
N TYR A 379 -21.08 12.74 16.58
CA TYR A 379 -21.82 11.92 17.53
C TYR A 379 -20.84 11.18 18.44
N ALA A 380 -21.06 11.29 19.76
CA ALA A 380 -20.16 10.76 20.78
C ALA A 380 -20.81 9.63 21.61
N GLY A 381 -22.02 9.20 21.23
CA GLY A 381 -22.69 8.06 21.83
C GLY A 381 -22.48 6.79 21.01
N ASP A 382 -23.15 5.72 21.41
CA ASP A 382 -23.12 4.43 20.72
C ASP A 382 -24.08 4.46 19.50
N ILE A 383 -23.70 3.86 18.39
CA ILE A 383 -24.53 3.70 17.18
C ILE A 383 -25.84 2.99 17.52
N GLY A 384 -25.79 2.01 18.43
CA GLY A 384 -26.98 1.31 18.92
C GLY A 384 -28.01 2.23 19.58
N ASP A 385 -27.60 3.37 20.15
CA ASP A 385 -28.55 4.35 20.70
C ASP A 385 -29.27 5.14 19.59
N LEU A 386 -28.56 5.52 18.51
CA LEU A 386 -29.21 6.15 17.35
C LEU A 386 -30.18 5.19 16.68
N TRP A 387 -29.79 3.93 16.55
CA TRP A 387 -30.66 2.90 15.97
C TRP A 387 -32.02 2.79 16.66
N GLU A 388 -32.05 2.80 18.00
CA GLU A 388 -33.29 2.67 18.77
C GLU A 388 -34.06 3.99 18.95
N GLN A 389 -33.37 5.14 18.98
CA GLN A 389 -33.95 6.42 19.41
C GLN A 389 -34.10 7.43 18.26
N ASP A 390 -33.17 7.43 17.30
CA ASP A 390 -33.08 8.44 16.23
C ASP A 390 -32.52 7.82 14.92
N PRO A 391 -33.28 6.92 14.26
CA PRO A 391 -32.84 6.24 13.04
C PRO A 391 -32.74 7.18 11.82
N GLU A 392 -33.37 8.35 11.86
CA GLU A 392 -33.21 9.39 10.84
C GLU A 392 -31.78 9.92 10.86
N ARG A 393 -31.30 10.34 12.03
CA ARG A 393 -29.92 10.79 12.21
C ARG A 393 -28.88 9.70 11.94
N LEU A 394 -29.19 8.44 12.25
CA LEU A 394 -28.34 7.29 11.90
C LEU A 394 -28.14 7.22 10.37
N LEU A 395 -29.23 7.30 9.60
CA LEU A 395 -29.16 7.26 8.14
C LEU A 395 -28.47 8.49 7.56
N GLU A 396 -28.72 9.69 8.09
CA GLU A 396 -28.00 10.90 7.66
C GLU A 396 -26.48 10.78 7.85
N TYR A 397 -26.06 10.16 8.96
CA TYR A 397 -24.65 9.90 9.24
C TYR A 397 -24.03 8.91 8.24
N ASN A 398 -24.68 7.76 8.02
CA ASN A 398 -24.17 6.73 7.12
C ASN A 398 -24.24 7.14 5.63
N VAL A 399 -25.26 7.90 5.22
CA VAL A 399 -25.34 8.49 3.87
C VAL A 399 -24.22 9.49 3.65
N ARG A 400 -23.92 10.34 4.63
CA ARG A 400 -22.79 11.28 4.54
C ARG A 400 -21.48 10.56 4.29
N ASP A 401 -21.24 9.42 4.94
CA ASP A 401 -19.99 8.68 4.79
C ASP A 401 -19.79 8.15 3.37
N VAL A 402 -20.84 7.59 2.76
CA VAL A 402 -20.80 7.18 1.35
C VAL A 402 -20.67 8.37 0.41
N GLU A 403 -21.39 9.47 0.65
CA GLU A 403 -21.31 10.68 -0.17
C GLU A 403 -19.90 11.29 -0.15
N LEU A 404 -19.24 11.31 1.02
CA LEU A 404 -17.86 11.77 1.15
C LEU A 404 -16.89 10.92 0.32
N CYS A 405 -17.03 9.59 0.32
CA CYS A 405 -16.22 8.70 -0.52
C CYS A 405 -16.37 9.04 -2.01
N VAL A 406 -17.61 9.17 -2.47
CA VAL A 406 -17.94 9.47 -3.88
C VAL A 406 -17.35 10.82 -4.29
N GLU A 407 -17.55 11.86 -3.48
CA GLU A 407 -17.09 13.22 -3.81
C GLU A 407 -15.56 13.38 -3.71
N ILE A 408 -14.91 12.66 -2.77
CA ILE A 408 -13.44 12.62 -2.69
C ILE A 408 -12.88 11.95 -3.95
N ASP A 409 -13.41 10.81 -4.37
CA ASP A 409 -12.96 10.13 -5.59
C ASP A 409 -13.23 10.97 -6.83
N ALA A 410 -14.40 11.59 -6.95
CA ALA A 410 -14.74 12.47 -8.07
C ALA A 410 -13.79 13.68 -8.17
N ARG A 411 -13.42 14.27 -7.03
CA ARG A 411 -12.53 15.44 -6.99
C ARG A 411 -11.06 15.09 -7.26
N GLN A 412 -10.58 13.97 -6.73
CA GLN A 412 -9.17 13.57 -6.81
C GLN A 412 -8.88 12.61 -7.97
N GLY A 413 -9.90 11.98 -8.55
CA GLY A 413 -9.79 10.98 -9.61
C GLY A 413 -9.00 9.75 -9.17
N ILE A 414 -9.28 9.20 -7.98
CA ILE A 414 -8.45 8.15 -7.35
C ILE A 414 -8.60 6.84 -8.11
N ILE A 415 -9.81 6.32 -8.26
CA ILE A 415 -10.07 5.07 -9.00
C ILE A 415 -9.64 5.22 -10.47
N PRO A 416 -10.02 6.28 -11.22
CA PRO A 416 -9.54 6.49 -12.59
C PRO A 416 -8.02 6.57 -12.73
N PHE A 417 -7.32 7.10 -11.72
CA PHE A 417 -5.86 7.17 -11.74
C PHE A 417 -5.23 5.78 -11.57
N TRP A 418 -5.69 4.99 -10.61
CA TRP A 418 -5.16 3.64 -10.39
C TRP A 418 -5.58 2.65 -11.48
N ASP A 419 -6.71 2.88 -12.14
CA ASP A 419 -7.11 2.18 -13.37
C ASP A 419 -6.13 2.46 -14.53
N GLU A 420 -5.66 3.69 -14.68
CA GLU A 420 -4.61 4.02 -15.66
C GLU A 420 -3.28 3.33 -15.31
N VAL A 421 -2.92 3.26 -14.02
CA VAL A 421 -1.72 2.54 -13.57
C VAL A 421 -1.83 1.05 -13.88
N ARG A 422 -2.96 0.42 -13.55
CA ARG A 422 -3.13 -1.03 -13.75
C ARG A 422 -3.11 -1.41 -15.23
N THR A 423 -3.73 -0.60 -16.09
CA THR A 423 -3.80 -0.84 -17.54
C THR A 423 -2.46 -0.57 -18.21
N PHE A 424 -1.69 0.41 -17.74
CA PHE A 424 -0.31 0.61 -18.20
C PHE A 424 0.60 -0.58 -17.87
N VAL A 425 0.50 -1.10 -16.64
CA VAL A 425 1.37 -2.18 -16.15
C VAL A 425 0.91 -3.58 -16.57
N GLY A 426 -0.40 -3.81 -16.68
CA GLY A 426 -0.98 -5.14 -16.77
C GLY A 426 -1.05 -5.87 -15.43
N CYS A 427 -1.44 -5.16 -14.37
CA CYS A 427 -1.72 -5.72 -13.05
C CYS A 427 -3.21 -5.60 -12.68
N LYS A 428 -3.59 -6.15 -11.53
CA LYS A 428 -4.95 -6.03 -10.99
C LYS A 428 -5.17 -4.65 -10.39
N LEU A 429 -6.42 -4.19 -10.33
CA LEU A 429 -6.75 -2.86 -9.81
C LEU A 429 -6.41 -2.75 -8.31
N GLU A 430 -6.74 -3.78 -7.53
CA GLU A 430 -6.43 -3.87 -6.10
C GLU A 430 -4.93 -3.87 -5.78
N ASP A 431 -4.09 -4.33 -6.73
CA ASP A 431 -2.62 -4.37 -6.57
C ASP A 431 -1.95 -3.04 -6.99
N ALA A 432 -2.60 -2.24 -7.86
CA ALA A 432 -2.05 -1.03 -8.48
C ALA A 432 -1.54 0.04 -7.47
N PRO A 433 -2.22 0.29 -6.33
CA PRO A 433 -1.74 1.23 -5.33
C PRO A 433 -0.51 0.74 -4.56
N THR A 434 -0.13 -0.54 -4.67
CA THR A 434 1.02 -1.11 -3.96
C THR A 434 2.27 -1.09 -4.85
N PRO A 435 3.27 -0.22 -4.57
CA PRO A 435 4.44 -0.04 -5.44
C PRO A 435 5.22 -1.33 -5.70
N GLY A 436 5.36 -2.16 -4.65
CA GLY A 436 6.07 -3.44 -4.72
C GLY A 436 5.42 -4.44 -5.68
N ASP A 437 4.09 -4.54 -5.68
CA ASP A 437 3.38 -5.51 -6.53
C ASP A 437 3.21 -5.00 -7.95
N THR A 438 2.96 -3.70 -8.10
CA THR A 438 2.82 -3.06 -9.41
C THR A 438 4.12 -3.09 -10.20
N VAL A 439 5.25 -2.70 -9.60
CA VAL A 439 6.55 -2.78 -10.29
C VAL A 439 6.94 -4.22 -10.58
N ASP A 440 6.61 -5.14 -9.68
CA ASP A 440 6.88 -6.56 -9.87
C ASP A 440 6.19 -7.12 -11.12
N MET A 441 4.91 -6.79 -11.30
CA MET A 441 4.16 -7.13 -12.51
C MET A 441 4.76 -6.47 -13.75
N TYR A 442 5.14 -5.19 -13.68
CA TYR A 442 5.78 -4.49 -14.79
C TYR A 442 7.07 -5.20 -15.24
N VAL A 443 7.94 -5.55 -14.29
CA VAL A 443 9.20 -6.26 -14.58
C VAL A 443 8.91 -7.64 -15.18
N LEU A 444 7.96 -8.39 -14.62
CA LEU A 444 7.62 -9.73 -15.10
C LEU A 444 7.08 -9.71 -16.54
N HIS A 445 6.20 -8.77 -16.86
CA HIS A 445 5.75 -8.54 -18.24
C HIS A 445 6.94 -8.22 -19.15
N LYS A 446 7.86 -7.37 -18.68
CA LYS A 446 8.99 -6.91 -19.49
C LYS A 446 9.96 -8.02 -19.89
N VAL A 447 10.25 -8.94 -18.97
CA VAL A 447 11.24 -10.02 -19.20
C VAL A 447 10.63 -11.32 -19.72
N HIS A 448 9.31 -11.43 -19.75
CA HIS A 448 8.64 -12.67 -20.09
C HIS A 448 9.10 -13.19 -21.47
N GLY A 449 9.46 -14.46 -21.54
CA GLY A 449 9.99 -15.10 -22.75
C GLY A 449 11.50 -14.93 -22.96
N GLU A 450 12.16 -14.03 -22.22
CA GLU A 450 13.63 -13.86 -22.24
C GLU A 450 14.29 -14.55 -21.04
N PHE A 451 13.80 -14.26 -19.82
CA PHE A 451 14.33 -14.81 -18.59
C PHE A 451 13.22 -15.25 -17.64
N ALA A 452 13.48 -16.29 -16.85
CA ALA A 452 12.72 -16.54 -15.62
C ALA A 452 13.39 -15.84 -14.43
N LEU A 453 12.59 -15.22 -13.58
CA LEU A 453 13.09 -14.44 -12.44
C LEU A 453 13.09 -15.22 -11.13
N PRO A 454 14.03 -14.92 -10.21
CA PRO A 454 14.00 -15.49 -8.86
C PRO A 454 12.67 -15.19 -8.17
N SER A 455 12.21 -16.10 -7.32
CA SER A 455 11.07 -15.82 -6.44
C SER A 455 11.43 -14.80 -5.35
N LYS A 456 10.46 -13.97 -4.94
CA LYS A 456 10.65 -12.94 -3.90
C LYS A 456 11.18 -13.55 -2.59
N GLY A 457 12.00 -12.77 -1.87
CA GLY A 457 12.38 -13.06 -0.47
C GLY A 457 13.31 -14.27 -0.24
N ARG A 458 13.97 -14.80 -1.29
CA ARG A 458 14.93 -15.92 -1.16
C ARG A 458 16.38 -15.52 -0.90
N VAL A 459 16.71 -14.23 -0.94
CA VAL A 459 18.07 -13.73 -0.68
C VAL A 459 18.21 -13.38 0.80
N ASP A 460 19.20 -13.96 1.48
CA ASP A 460 19.52 -13.60 2.86
C ASP A 460 19.98 -12.14 2.95
N SER A 461 19.45 -11.41 3.93
CA SER A 461 19.85 -10.03 4.21
C SER A 461 21.27 -10.02 4.81
N GLU A 462 22.25 -9.53 4.05
CA GLU A 462 23.59 -9.23 4.56
C GLU A 462 23.89 -7.76 4.40
N GLU A 463 24.50 -7.16 5.43
CA GLU A 463 24.87 -5.74 5.41
C GLU A 463 25.93 -5.45 4.34
N TYR A 464 25.65 -4.47 3.47
CA TYR A 464 26.61 -3.81 2.61
C TYR A 464 26.72 -2.33 3.00
N GLU A 465 27.78 -1.67 2.56
CA GLU A 465 27.99 -0.26 2.88
C GLU A 465 26.98 0.62 2.14
N GLY A 466 26.21 1.42 2.89
CA GLY A 466 25.15 2.29 2.35
C GLY A 466 25.67 3.56 1.66
N GLY A 467 24.75 4.49 1.37
CA GLY A 467 25.07 5.77 0.73
C GLY A 467 25.97 6.69 1.54
N ALA A 468 26.56 7.67 0.85
CA ALA A 468 27.37 8.71 1.48
C ALA A 468 26.48 9.60 2.38
N VAL A 469 26.87 9.77 3.64
CA VAL A 469 26.22 10.76 4.53
C VAL A 469 27.30 11.55 5.23
N PHE A 470 27.36 12.83 4.92
CA PHE A 470 28.30 13.79 5.49
C PHE A 470 28.07 13.96 6.99
N ASP A 471 29.10 14.42 7.69
CA ASP A 471 28.98 14.73 9.11
C ASP A 471 28.03 15.92 9.30
N PRO A 472 27.05 15.81 10.21
CA PRO A 472 26.10 16.89 10.45
C PRO A 472 26.80 18.08 11.11
N ILE A 473 26.44 19.29 10.70
CA ILE A 473 26.84 20.49 11.42
C ILE A 473 25.99 20.67 12.68
N THR A 474 26.43 21.59 13.53
CA THR A 474 25.66 22.09 14.66
C THR A 474 25.51 23.59 14.52
N GLY A 475 24.28 24.09 14.62
CA GLY A 475 23.96 25.52 14.54
C GLY A 475 23.38 25.93 13.19
N VAL A 476 23.58 27.20 12.82
CA VAL A 476 22.93 27.86 11.67
C VAL A 476 23.96 28.23 10.60
N LYS A 477 23.57 28.07 9.34
CA LYS A 477 24.28 28.52 8.13
C LYS A 477 23.40 29.43 7.29
N GLU A 478 24.01 30.35 6.55
CA GLU A 478 23.31 31.41 5.83
C GLU A 478 23.45 31.22 4.31
N ASN A 479 22.36 31.41 3.57
CA ASN A 479 22.27 31.22 2.12
C ASN A 479 22.82 29.86 1.66
N VAL A 480 22.15 28.78 2.08
CA VAL A 480 22.55 27.41 1.74
C VAL A 480 21.80 26.95 0.49
N THR A 481 22.55 26.70 -0.58
CA THR A 481 22.01 26.09 -1.80
C THR A 481 21.95 24.58 -1.65
N VAL A 482 20.85 23.97 -2.07
CA VAL A 482 20.67 22.51 -2.10
C VAL A 482 20.68 22.06 -3.55
N LEU A 483 21.65 21.21 -3.88
CA LEU A 483 21.78 20.58 -5.18
C LEU A 483 21.51 19.08 -5.02
N ASP A 484 20.59 18.53 -5.79
CA ASP A 484 20.10 17.15 -5.66
C ASP A 484 20.33 16.34 -6.94
N LEU A 485 20.87 15.12 -6.81
CA LEU A 485 21.10 14.22 -7.93
C LEU A 485 19.83 13.47 -8.30
N LYS A 486 19.38 13.64 -9.53
CA LYS A 486 18.17 13.00 -10.05
C LYS A 486 18.32 11.49 -10.06
N SER A 487 17.63 10.81 -9.15
CA SER A 487 17.53 9.34 -9.13
C SER A 487 18.91 8.67 -9.13
N LEU A 488 19.81 9.10 -8.22
CA LEU A 488 21.23 8.71 -8.21
C LEU A 488 21.48 7.22 -8.48
N TYR A 489 20.92 6.32 -7.67
CA TYR A 489 21.17 4.88 -7.79
C TYR A 489 20.70 4.28 -9.12
N PRO A 490 19.47 4.53 -9.59
CA PRO A 490 19.06 4.18 -10.96
C PRO A 490 19.99 4.74 -12.04
N MET A 491 20.47 5.98 -11.91
CA MET A 491 21.38 6.56 -12.89
C MET A 491 22.76 5.88 -12.85
N CYS A 492 23.26 5.50 -11.67
CA CYS A 492 24.44 4.64 -11.57
C CYS A 492 24.21 3.31 -12.29
N MET A 493 23.06 2.66 -12.05
CA MET A 493 22.70 1.38 -12.71
C MET A 493 22.68 1.52 -14.24
N VAL A 494 22.03 2.57 -14.76
CA VAL A 494 21.96 2.83 -16.20
C VAL A 494 23.35 3.12 -16.78
N THR A 495 24.16 3.94 -16.12
CA THR A 495 25.48 4.37 -16.63
C THR A 495 26.47 3.21 -16.71
N ILE A 496 26.57 2.37 -15.68
CA ILE A 496 27.50 1.22 -15.70
C ILE A 496 26.83 -0.06 -16.21
N ASN A 497 25.62 0.03 -16.75
CA ASN A 497 24.80 -1.10 -17.19
C ASN A 497 24.62 -2.18 -16.11
N ALA A 498 24.46 -1.80 -14.83
CA ALA A 498 24.35 -2.73 -13.72
C ALA A 498 22.99 -3.42 -13.68
N SER A 499 22.99 -4.72 -13.92
CA SER A 499 21.83 -5.61 -13.86
C SER A 499 22.32 -7.04 -13.59
N PRO A 500 21.50 -7.96 -13.04
CA PRO A 500 21.96 -9.32 -12.73
C PRO A 500 22.60 -10.07 -13.92
N GLU A 501 22.03 -9.95 -15.11
CA GLU A 501 22.44 -10.63 -16.35
C GLU A 501 23.66 -10.00 -17.04
N THR A 502 23.94 -8.73 -16.72
CA THR A 502 25.08 -7.99 -17.27
C THR A 502 26.33 -8.14 -16.42
N LYS A 503 26.28 -8.78 -15.25
CA LYS A 503 27.46 -9.11 -14.46
C LYS A 503 28.48 -9.87 -15.32
N ALA A 504 29.71 -9.39 -15.33
CA ALA A 504 30.80 -10.01 -16.07
C ALA A 504 31.45 -11.12 -15.22
N GLU A 505 31.54 -12.32 -15.79
CA GLU A 505 32.31 -13.41 -15.19
C GLU A 505 33.81 -13.15 -15.34
N PRO A 506 34.67 -13.70 -14.45
CA PRO A 506 36.11 -13.45 -14.48
C PRO A 506 36.83 -13.83 -15.79
N ASP A 507 36.23 -14.67 -16.62
CA ASP A 507 36.75 -15.11 -17.93
C ASP A 507 36.07 -14.43 -19.12
N TYR A 508 35.22 -13.41 -18.90
CA TYR A 508 34.60 -12.63 -19.96
C TYR A 508 35.66 -11.81 -20.73
N GLU A 509 35.79 -12.07 -22.04
CA GLU A 509 36.79 -11.40 -22.90
C GLU A 509 36.27 -10.13 -23.61
N GLY A 510 35.01 -9.73 -23.37
CA GLY A 510 34.40 -8.56 -24.00
C GLY A 510 34.63 -7.25 -23.25
N GLU A 511 34.10 -6.15 -23.78
CA GLU A 511 34.18 -4.85 -23.11
C GLU A 511 33.23 -4.77 -21.90
N THR A 512 33.72 -4.16 -20.82
CA THR A 512 32.99 -3.98 -19.57
C THR A 512 33.01 -2.52 -19.12
N TYR A 513 32.05 -2.15 -18.28
CA TYR A 513 32.13 -1.02 -17.36
C TYR A 513 32.64 -1.52 -16.02
N ARG A 514 33.35 -0.68 -15.27
CA ARG A 514 33.95 -1.05 -14.00
C ARG A 514 33.47 -0.14 -12.89
N ALA A 515 32.78 -0.71 -11.90
CA ALA A 515 32.37 0.00 -10.70
C ALA A 515 33.55 0.26 -9.76
N PRO A 516 33.48 1.25 -8.85
CA PRO A 516 34.57 1.57 -7.92
C PRO A 516 34.98 0.42 -6.99
N ASN A 517 34.02 -0.45 -6.64
CA ASN A 517 34.31 -1.65 -5.84
C ASN A 517 34.99 -2.78 -6.63
N GLY A 518 35.26 -2.59 -7.92
CA GLY A 518 35.92 -3.53 -8.81
C GLY A 518 34.99 -4.52 -9.53
N MET A 519 33.68 -4.47 -9.30
CA MET A 519 32.71 -5.25 -10.07
C MET A 519 32.66 -4.78 -11.52
N GLU A 520 32.55 -5.72 -12.45
CA GLU A 520 32.52 -5.43 -13.89
C GLU A 520 31.17 -5.85 -14.48
N PHE A 521 30.66 -5.02 -15.39
CA PHE A 521 29.39 -5.23 -16.09
C PHE A 521 29.63 -5.17 -17.60
N LYS A 522 29.05 -6.10 -18.36
CA LYS A 522 29.14 -6.14 -19.82
C LYS A 522 28.58 -4.84 -20.41
N ARG A 523 29.26 -4.27 -21.41
CA ARG A 523 28.73 -3.08 -22.13
C ARG A 523 27.55 -3.42 -23.05
N GLN A 524 27.47 -4.66 -23.49
CA GLN A 524 26.43 -5.17 -24.38
C GLN A 524 26.06 -6.62 -24.00
N PRO A 525 24.78 -7.01 -24.10
CA PRO A 525 23.61 -6.17 -24.41
C PRO A 525 23.29 -5.16 -23.29
N ASP A 526 22.36 -4.23 -23.57
CA ASP A 526 21.80 -3.39 -22.51
C ASP A 526 21.05 -4.26 -21.50
N GLY A 527 21.30 -4.01 -20.22
CA GLY A 527 20.62 -4.70 -19.14
C GLY A 527 19.15 -4.33 -19.06
N ILE A 528 18.35 -5.18 -18.43
CA ILE A 528 16.92 -5.01 -18.32
C ILE A 528 16.56 -3.77 -17.51
N ILE A 529 17.32 -3.49 -16.43
CA ILE A 529 17.10 -2.28 -15.62
C ILE A 529 17.29 -1.04 -16.49
N ARG A 530 18.37 -0.98 -17.27
CA ARG A 530 18.63 0.14 -18.20
C ARG A 530 17.51 0.28 -19.22
N SER A 531 17.12 -0.82 -19.86
CA SER A 531 16.07 -0.85 -20.87
C SER A 531 14.73 -0.35 -20.34
N MET A 532 14.35 -0.78 -19.13
CA MET A 532 13.11 -0.34 -18.47
C MET A 532 13.11 1.14 -18.15
N VAL A 533 14.23 1.69 -17.64
CA VAL A 533 14.32 3.12 -17.33
C VAL A 533 14.22 3.97 -18.59
N ASP A 534 14.93 3.58 -19.66
CA ASP A 534 14.92 4.30 -20.93
C ASP A 534 13.53 4.28 -21.59
N GLU A 535 12.82 3.16 -21.53
CA GLU A 535 11.45 3.01 -22.01
C GLU A 535 10.47 3.90 -21.24
N LEU A 536 10.50 3.85 -19.90
CA LEU A 536 9.60 4.64 -19.07
C LEU A 536 9.81 6.15 -19.27
N LEU A 537 11.06 6.60 -19.38
CA LEU A 537 11.39 7.99 -19.71
C LEU A 537 10.81 8.38 -21.07
N THR A 538 11.04 7.56 -22.09
CA THR A 538 10.56 7.80 -23.46
C THR A 538 9.04 7.87 -23.50
N GLU A 539 8.36 6.91 -22.89
CA GLU A 539 6.90 6.87 -22.89
C GLU A 539 6.31 8.05 -22.12
N ARG A 540 6.91 8.43 -20.98
CA ARG A 540 6.49 9.62 -20.24
C ARG A 540 6.60 10.89 -21.07
N ASP A 541 7.70 11.09 -21.78
CA ASP A 541 7.90 12.25 -22.64
C ASP A 541 6.91 12.26 -23.82
N ARG A 542 6.60 11.09 -24.37
CA ARG A 542 5.55 10.94 -25.39
C ARG A 542 4.18 11.36 -24.84
N LYS A 543 3.77 10.89 -23.66
CA LYS A 543 2.50 11.27 -23.02
C LYS A 543 2.43 12.77 -22.72
N LYS A 544 3.53 13.37 -22.21
CA LYS A 544 3.61 14.82 -21.95
C LYS A 544 3.51 15.64 -23.23
N SER A 545 4.11 15.17 -24.33
CA SER A 545 4.03 15.82 -25.63
C SER A 545 2.60 15.80 -26.16
N ARG A 546 1.92 14.64 -26.11
CA ARG A 546 0.50 14.52 -26.48
C ARG A 546 -0.38 15.43 -25.63
N ARG A 547 -0.19 15.42 -24.30
CA ARG A 547 -0.91 16.34 -23.39
C ARG A 547 -0.80 17.80 -23.82
N ALA A 548 0.39 18.24 -24.23
CA ALA A 548 0.66 19.62 -24.65
C ALA A 548 -0.02 20.01 -25.98
N GLU A 549 -0.50 19.04 -26.77
CA GLU A 549 -1.27 19.29 -28.00
C GLU A 549 -2.74 19.67 -27.71
N HIS A 550 -3.23 19.41 -26.49
CA HIS A 550 -4.62 19.67 -26.08
C HIS A 550 -4.71 20.84 -25.09
N SER A 551 -5.89 21.47 -25.02
CA SER A 551 -6.13 22.58 -24.09
C SER A 551 -6.33 22.07 -22.66
N PRO A 552 -5.75 22.72 -21.63
CA PRO A 552 -6.01 22.38 -20.24
C PRO A 552 -7.51 22.31 -19.92
N GLY A 553 -7.93 21.25 -19.22
CA GLY A 553 -9.33 20.98 -18.88
C GLY A 553 -10.18 20.34 -19.99
N SER A 554 -9.57 19.95 -21.12
CA SER A 554 -10.23 19.04 -22.07
C SER A 554 -10.05 17.58 -21.62
N GLY A 555 -11.01 16.72 -21.93
CA GLY A 555 -10.91 15.28 -21.58
C GLY A 555 -9.65 14.61 -22.14
N GLU A 556 -9.19 15.02 -23.32
CA GLU A 556 -7.92 14.53 -23.90
C GLU A 556 -6.70 15.01 -23.09
N TYR A 557 -6.69 16.28 -22.66
CA TYR A 557 -5.62 16.79 -21.80
C TYR A 557 -5.57 16.03 -20.49
N GLU A 558 -6.71 15.84 -19.82
CA GLU A 558 -6.81 15.14 -18.55
C GLU A 558 -6.41 13.67 -18.67
N ARG A 559 -6.83 13.00 -19.74
CA ARG A 559 -6.40 11.61 -20.02
C ARG A 559 -4.88 11.52 -20.17
N PHE A 560 -4.25 12.36 -21.00
CA PHE A 560 -2.78 12.32 -21.14
C PHE A 560 -2.04 12.79 -19.89
N ASP A 561 -2.66 13.65 -19.08
CA ASP A 561 -2.12 14.06 -17.80
C ASP A 561 -2.12 12.94 -16.76
N ARG A 562 -3.23 12.17 -16.68
CA ARG A 562 -3.29 10.93 -15.89
C ARG A 562 -2.28 9.91 -16.38
N GLN A 563 -2.19 9.69 -17.69
CA GLN A 563 -1.22 8.76 -18.30
C GLN A 563 0.23 9.08 -17.95
N GLN A 564 0.67 10.33 -18.11
CA GLN A 564 2.05 10.67 -17.72
C GLN A 564 2.26 10.59 -16.20
N GLY A 565 1.20 10.76 -15.41
CA GLY A 565 1.19 10.59 -13.96
C GLY A 565 1.39 9.13 -13.57
N ALA A 566 0.66 8.21 -14.21
CA ALA A 566 0.82 6.77 -14.02
C ALA A 566 2.25 6.33 -14.32
N VAL A 567 2.82 6.71 -15.48
CA VAL A 567 4.22 6.41 -15.82
C VAL A 567 5.19 6.98 -14.78
N LYS A 568 4.95 8.21 -14.29
CA LYS A 568 5.77 8.82 -13.22
C LYS A 568 5.73 7.99 -11.93
N VAL A 569 4.56 7.50 -11.53
CA VAL A 569 4.41 6.66 -10.33
C VAL A 569 5.17 5.35 -10.49
N ILE A 570 5.08 4.70 -11.66
CA ILE A 570 5.84 3.48 -11.95
C ILE A 570 7.35 3.75 -11.91
N MET A 571 7.82 4.82 -12.53
CA MET A 571 9.24 5.20 -12.48
C MET A 571 9.75 5.39 -11.05
N ASN A 572 9.04 6.20 -10.26
CA ASN A 572 9.41 6.46 -8.86
C ASN A 572 9.38 5.17 -8.03
N SER A 573 8.38 4.31 -8.26
CA SER A 573 8.24 3.03 -7.58
C SER A 573 9.37 2.07 -7.97
N LEU A 574 9.72 1.99 -9.26
CA LEU A 574 10.83 1.17 -9.77
C LEU A 574 12.13 1.54 -9.07
N TYR A 575 12.43 2.84 -8.98
CA TYR A 575 13.60 3.33 -8.27
C TYR A 575 13.59 2.96 -6.79
N GLY A 576 12.44 3.05 -6.12
CA GLY A 576 12.29 2.67 -4.72
C GLY A 576 12.50 1.18 -4.45
N VAL A 577 12.05 0.30 -5.33
CA VAL A 577 12.10 -1.16 -5.09
C VAL A 577 13.39 -1.83 -5.58
N LEU A 578 14.14 -1.23 -6.50
CA LEU A 578 15.40 -1.81 -7.01
C LEU A 578 16.45 -2.03 -5.90
N GLY A 579 16.43 -1.21 -4.85
CA GLY A 579 17.28 -1.38 -3.67
C GLY A 579 16.67 -2.21 -2.54
N TRP A 580 15.44 -2.70 -2.69
CA TRP A 580 14.72 -3.43 -1.65
C TRP A 580 15.11 -4.91 -1.65
N GLU A 581 15.61 -5.41 -0.51
CA GLU A 581 16.12 -6.78 -0.36
C GLU A 581 15.12 -7.90 -0.73
N ARG A 582 13.81 -7.62 -0.67
CA ARG A 582 12.76 -8.59 -1.02
C ARG A 582 12.35 -8.54 -2.48
N PHE A 583 12.82 -7.55 -3.25
CA PHE A 583 12.51 -7.40 -4.66
C PHE A 583 13.21 -8.48 -5.50
N ARG A 584 12.54 -8.98 -6.55
CA ARG A 584 13.02 -10.15 -7.29
C ARG A 584 14.32 -9.93 -8.08
N LEU A 585 14.59 -8.70 -8.50
CA LEU A 585 15.84 -8.33 -9.18
C LEU A 585 16.94 -7.89 -8.21
N TYR A 586 16.69 -7.93 -6.90
CA TYR A 586 17.71 -7.60 -5.92
C TYR A 586 18.89 -8.56 -6.04
N ASP A 587 20.07 -7.98 -6.27
CA ASP A 587 21.34 -8.68 -6.30
C ASP A 587 22.33 -7.88 -5.45
N LYS A 588 22.91 -8.54 -4.46
CA LYS A 588 23.80 -7.90 -3.47
C LYS A 588 25.03 -7.27 -4.13
N ASP A 589 25.60 -7.94 -5.14
CA ASP A 589 26.80 -7.45 -5.82
C ASP A 589 26.48 -6.21 -6.65
N VAL A 590 25.32 -6.22 -7.32
CA VAL A 590 24.76 -5.06 -8.03
C VAL A 590 24.53 -3.91 -7.05
N ALA A 591 23.84 -4.15 -5.93
CA ALA A 591 23.56 -3.14 -4.92
C ALA A 591 24.86 -2.54 -4.32
N GLY A 592 25.86 -3.37 -4.05
CA GLY A 592 27.18 -2.94 -3.60
C GLY A 592 27.94 -2.10 -4.64
N ALA A 593 27.86 -2.47 -5.92
CA ALA A 593 28.47 -1.71 -7.01
C ALA A 593 27.80 -0.34 -7.22
N VAL A 594 26.47 -0.31 -7.17
CA VAL A 594 25.67 0.91 -7.32
C VAL A 594 25.90 1.88 -6.16
N THR A 595 25.93 1.38 -4.92
CA THR A 595 26.21 2.22 -3.75
C THR A 595 27.65 2.72 -3.71
N ALA A 596 28.63 1.91 -4.16
CA ALA A 596 30.00 2.39 -4.34
C ALA A 596 30.06 3.50 -5.39
N THR A 597 29.44 3.29 -6.55
CA THR A 597 29.36 4.30 -7.62
C THR A 597 28.68 5.58 -7.13
N GLY A 598 27.58 5.48 -6.41
CA GLY A 598 26.88 6.65 -5.86
C GLY A 598 27.72 7.43 -4.86
N ARG A 599 28.53 6.76 -4.03
CA ARG A 599 29.46 7.44 -3.12
C ARG A 599 30.54 8.22 -3.86
N ASP A 600 31.16 7.61 -4.87
CA ASP A 600 32.17 8.27 -5.71
C ASP A 600 31.57 9.44 -6.49
N VAL A 601 30.32 9.33 -6.98
CA VAL A 601 29.60 10.45 -7.63
C VAL A 601 29.43 11.62 -6.65
N ILE A 602 29.06 11.34 -5.40
CA ILE A 602 28.86 12.37 -4.38
C ILE A 602 30.18 13.00 -3.94
N GLU A 603 31.23 12.20 -3.76
CA GLU A 603 32.58 12.69 -3.46
C GLU A 603 33.09 13.58 -4.61
N PHE A 604 32.93 13.14 -5.86
CA PHE A 604 33.29 13.95 -7.04
C PHE A 604 32.45 15.23 -7.15
N THR A 605 31.17 15.18 -6.77
CA THR A 605 30.29 16.35 -6.72
C THR A 605 30.79 17.37 -5.68
N GLU A 606 31.22 16.90 -4.51
CA GLU A 606 31.87 17.73 -3.50
C GLU A 606 33.18 18.33 -4.01
N GLU A 607 34.04 17.52 -4.64
CA GLU A 607 35.31 17.98 -5.22
C GLU A 607 35.08 19.07 -6.28
N SER A 608 34.14 18.86 -7.20
CA SER A 608 33.75 19.83 -8.23
C SER A 608 33.24 21.13 -7.62
N ALA A 609 32.46 21.07 -6.54
CA ALA A 609 32.01 22.27 -5.83
C ALA A 609 33.17 23.01 -5.13
N ASN A 610 34.11 22.26 -4.56
CA ASN A 610 35.30 22.80 -3.89
C ASN A 610 36.25 23.52 -4.87
N GLU A 611 36.31 23.13 -6.14
CA GLU A 611 37.09 23.82 -7.18
C GLU A 611 36.60 25.26 -7.43
N LEU A 612 35.30 25.50 -7.26
CA LEU A 612 34.69 26.83 -7.29
C LEU A 612 34.88 27.60 -5.97
N GLY A 613 35.45 26.97 -4.95
CA GLY A 613 35.69 27.55 -3.63
C GLY A 613 34.53 27.43 -2.65
N TYR A 614 33.53 26.59 -2.93
CA TYR A 614 32.41 26.33 -2.02
C TYR A 614 32.64 25.04 -1.25
N GLN A 615 32.45 25.09 0.07
CA GLN A 615 32.56 23.91 0.94
C GLN A 615 31.19 23.29 1.19
N VAL A 616 31.12 21.96 1.08
CA VAL A 616 29.91 21.19 1.45
C VAL A 616 29.69 21.31 2.95
N THR A 617 28.54 21.88 3.30
CA THR A 617 28.06 22.03 4.67
C THR A 617 27.46 20.75 5.18
N TYR A 618 26.66 20.09 4.33
CA TYR A 618 26.00 18.83 4.64
C TYR A 618 25.62 18.14 3.32
N GLY A 619 25.27 16.87 3.41
CA GLY A 619 24.68 16.12 2.31
C GLY A 619 24.05 14.84 2.83
N ASP A 620 22.98 14.41 2.18
CA ASP A 620 22.27 13.18 2.51
C ASP A 620 22.08 12.37 1.24
N THR A 621 22.89 11.32 1.07
CA THR A 621 22.78 10.27 0.05
C THR A 621 22.94 10.72 -1.41
N ASP A 622 22.08 11.61 -1.89
CA ASP A 622 21.95 12.12 -3.26
C ASP A 622 22.01 13.66 -3.34
N SER A 623 22.02 14.35 -2.20
CA SER A 623 22.08 15.81 -2.14
C SER A 623 23.38 16.35 -1.55
N VAL A 624 23.82 17.51 -2.04
CA VAL A 624 24.88 18.34 -1.44
C VAL A 624 24.35 19.73 -1.10
N MET A 625 24.73 20.22 0.07
CA MET A 625 24.31 21.52 0.60
C MET A 625 25.53 22.42 0.76
N LEU A 626 25.54 23.56 0.10
CA LEU A 626 26.70 24.47 0.04
C LEU A 626 26.33 25.84 0.63
N GLU A 627 27.18 26.36 1.52
CA GLU A 627 27.00 27.71 2.08
C GLU A 627 27.56 28.76 1.11
N LEU A 628 26.70 29.66 0.63
CA LEU A 628 27.09 30.81 -0.21
C LEU A 628 27.50 32.02 0.64
N GLY A 629 27.03 32.06 1.89
CA GLY A 629 27.44 33.03 2.91
C GLY A 629 26.48 34.21 3.08
N ALA A 630 26.49 34.80 4.28
CA ALA A 630 25.53 35.82 4.74
C ALA A 630 25.57 37.16 3.98
N GLY A 631 26.61 37.42 3.17
CA GLY A 631 26.77 38.66 2.42
C GLY A 631 26.13 38.65 1.03
N VAL A 632 25.61 37.50 0.59
CA VAL A 632 25.04 37.30 -0.75
C VAL A 632 23.54 37.62 -0.71
N ASP A 633 23.07 38.49 -1.61
CA ASP A 633 21.63 38.73 -1.76
C ASP A 633 20.95 37.57 -2.50
N ARG A 634 19.63 37.44 -2.35
CA ARG A 634 18.86 36.31 -2.92
C ARG A 634 19.10 36.11 -4.42
N GLN A 635 19.11 37.19 -5.20
CA GLN A 635 19.22 37.07 -6.66
C GLN A 635 20.61 36.57 -7.04
N SER A 636 21.65 37.14 -6.43
CA SER A 636 23.02 36.66 -6.60
C SER A 636 23.19 35.21 -6.13
N ALA A 637 22.50 34.80 -5.05
CA ALA A 637 22.55 33.42 -4.54
C ALA A 637 21.93 32.43 -5.54
N ILE A 638 20.76 32.74 -6.10
CA ILE A 638 20.11 31.93 -7.15
C ILE A 638 21.00 31.81 -8.39
N GLU A 639 21.60 32.93 -8.83
CA GLU A 639 22.51 32.94 -9.98
C GLU A 639 23.75 32.06 -9.73
N GLN A 640 24.36 32.19 -8.55
CA GLN A 640 25.48 31.33 -8.14
C GLN A 640 25.08 29.86 -8.07
N SER A 641 23.90 29.53 -7.54
CA SER A 641 23.40 28.15 -7.48
C SER A 641 23.32 27.52 -8.87
N PHE A 642 22.76 28.23 -9.86
CA PHE A 642 22.71 27.74 -11.25
C PHE A 642 24.10 27.67 -11.91
N GLU A 643 25.03 28.56 -11.56
CA GLU A 643 26.41 28.48 -12.03
C GLU A 643 27.13 27.24 -11.47
N ILE A 644 26.93 26.94 -10.19
CA ILE A 644 27.47 25.73 -9.54
C ILE A 644 26.85 24.48 -10.17
N GLU A 645 25.52 24.42 -10.30
CA GLU A 645 24.81 23.31 -10.96
C GLU A 645 25.38 23.05 -12.37
N LYS A 646 25.53 24.11 -13.17
CA LYS A 646 26.04 24.00 -14.53
C LYS A 646 27.49 23.50 -14.56
N HIS A 647 28.33 23.95 -13.62
CA HIS A 647 29.72 23.51 -13.54
C HIS A 647 29.81 22.03 -13.19
N ILE A 648 29.11 21.60 -12.14
CA ILE A 648 29.08 20.20 -11.70
C ILE A 648 28.52 19.28 -12.79
N ASN A 649 27.41 19.67 -13.44
CA ASN A 649 26.88 18.87 -14.55
C ASN A 649 27.88 18.75 -15.71
N GLY A 650 28.69 19.78 -15.96
CA GLY A 650 29.74 19.75 -16.98
C GLY A 650 30.98 18.94 -16.59
N SER A 651 31.16 18.59 -15.31
CA SER A 651 32.27 17.75 -14.85
C SER A 651 31.92 16.26 -14.81
N TYR A 652 30.63 15.89 -14.85
CA TYR A 652 30.24 14.47 -14.87
C TYR A 652 30.70 13.71 -16.12
N ASP A 653 30.90 14.38 -17.26
CA ASP A 653 31.49 13.77 -18.46
C ASP A 653 32.90 13.23 -18.17
N GLU A 654 33.71 14.02 -17.43
CA GLU A 654 35.07 13.64 -17.02
C GLU A 654 35.02 12.50 -16.01
N PHE A 655 34.17 12.59 -14.99
CA PHE A 655 33.98 11.51 -14.01
C PHE A 655 33.58 10.18 -14.67
N ALA A 656 32.56 10.21 -15.54
CA ALA A 656 32.08 9.01 -16.23
C ALA A 656 33.20 8.37 -17.08
N SER A 657 33.94 9.18 -17.84
CA SER A 657 35.01 8.68 -18.69
C SER A 657 36.23 8.20 -17.90
N GLU A 658 36.68 8.91 -16.88
CA GLU A 658 37.94 8.62 -16.17
C GLU A 658 37.78 7.58 -15.06
N VAL A 659 36.64 7.59 -14.37
CA VAL A 659 36.39 6.71 -13.20
C VAL A 659 35.61 5.46 -13.60
N LEU A 660 34.58 5.60 -14.43
CA LEU A 660 33.66 4.49 -14.77
C LEU A 660 33.94 3.85 -16.14
N ASP A 661 34.84 4.44 -16.93
CA ASP A 661 35.10 4.04 -18.33
C ASP A 661 33.81 4.05 -19.18
N ALA A 662 32.95 5.04 -18.92
CA ALA A 662 31.67 5.24 -19.59
C ALA A 662 31.72 6.47 -20.50
N GLU A 663 31.46 6.27 -21.80
CA GLU A 663 31.40 7.37 -22.79
C GLU A 663 30.11 8.20 -22.67
N ASP A 664 29.02 7.57 -22.19
CA ASP A 664 27.72 8.19 -21.97
C ASP A 664 27.28 7.98 -20.51
N HIS A 665 26.69 8.99 -19.89
CA HIS A 665 26.13 8.89 -18.55
C HIS A 665 24.74 9.55 -18.42
N ARG A 666 24.07 9.27 -17.30
CA ARG A 666 22.77 9.87 -16.96
C ARG A 666 22.81 10.75 -15.70
N PHE A 667 23.98 10.91 -15.08
CA PHE A 667 24.13 11.81 -13.93
C PHE A 667 23.68 13.23 -14.28
N GLN A 668 22.78 13.76 -13.45
CA GLN A 668 22.31 15.13 -13.53
C GLN A 668 22.02 15.61 -12.12
N ILE A 669 22.67 16.71 -11.73
CA ILE A 669 22.35 17.41 -10.49
C ILE A 669 21.47 18.62 -10.80
N GLU A 670 20.52 18.94 -9.92
CA GLU A 670 19.64 20.08 -10.07
C GLU A 670 19.68 20.96 -8.83
N PHE A 671 19.63 22.27 -9.05
CA PHE A 671 19.32 23.22 -8.00
C PHE A 671 17.86 23.08 -7.58
N GLU A 672 17.64 22.33 -6.50
CA GLU A 672 16.32 22.05 -5.96
C GLU A 672 15.75 23.28 -5.25
N LYS A 673 16.51 23.85 -4.30
CA LYS A 673 16.05 24.90 -3.39
C LYS A 673 17.19 25.70 -2.77
N LEU A 674 16.86 26.93 -2.35
CA LEU A 674 17.73 27.81 -1.60
C LEU A 674 17.15 28.09 -0.22
N TYR A 675 17.93 27.76 0.81
CA TYR A 675 17.65 28.18 2.17
C TYR A 675 18.29 29.53 2.45
N ARG A 676 17.49 30.49 2.93
CA ARG A 676 18.04 31.70 3.54
C ARG A 676 18.85 31.35 4.79
N ARG A 677 18.28 30.50 5.64
CA ARG A 677 18.94 29.94 6.82
C ARG A 677 18.69 28.46 6.88
N PHE A 678 19.74 27.72 7.19
CA PHE A 678 19.73 26.29 7.40
C PHE A 678 20.20 25.99 8.82
N PHE A 679 19.43 25.19 9.56
CA PHE A 679 19.70 24.80 10.93
C PHE A 679 19.84 23.27 11.01
N GLN A 680 20.84 22.81 11.75
CA GLN A 680 21.01 21.38 12.05
C GLN A 680 21.42 21.17 13.50
N ALA A 681 20.85 20.14 14.13
CA ALA A 681 21.06 19.83 15.54
C ALA A 681 22.10 18.71 15.77
N GLY A 682 23.21 18.73 15.02
CA GLY A 682 24.34 17.80 15.22
C GLY A 682 24.01 16.33 14.98
N ARG A 683 22.90 16.05 14.27
CA ARG A 683 22.45 14.68 13.94
C ARG A 683 22.12 14.57 12.46
N LYS A 684 22.54 13.46 11.87
CA LYS A 684 22.18 13.08 10.50
C LYS A 684 20.65 13.04 10.37
N LYS A 685 20.13 13.47 9.21
CA LYS A 685 18.69 13.52 8.87
C LYS A 685 17.82 14.33 9.83
N ARG A 686 18.40 15.34 10.51
CA ARG A 686 17.67 16.23 11.44
C ARG A 686 18.06 17.68 11.22
N TYR A 687 17.42 18.31 10.24
CA TYR A 687 17.70 19.68 9.81
C TYR A 687 16.41 20.42 9.47
N ALA A 688 16.50 21.74 9.42
CA ALA A 688 15.42 22.62 9.02
C ALA A 688 15.97 23.81 8.24
N GLY A 689 15.16 24.45 7.40
CA GLY A 689 15.58 25.65 6.72
C GLY A 689 14.44 26.49 6.17
N HIS A 690 14.67 27.80 6.13
CA HIS A 690 13.74 28.77 5.53
C HIS A 690 14.00 28.83 4.02
N ILE A 691 13.11 28.25 3.24
CA ILE A 691 13.19 28.21 1.78
C ILE A 691 12.70 29.56 1.23
N ILE A 692 13.57 30.21 0.46
CA ILE A 692 13.25 31.48 -0.22
C ILE A 692 13.13 31.34 -1.75
N TRP A 693 13.49 30.17 -2.27
CA TRP A 693 13.37 29.80 -3.68
C TRP A 693 13.34 28.26 -3.81
N LYS A 694 12.47 27.74 -4.69
CA LYS A 694 12.36 26.31 -5.00
C LYS A 694 11.86 26.10 -6.42
N GLU A 695 12.51 25.21 -7.19
CA GLU A 695 12.09 24.77 -8.52
C GLU A 695 11.63 25.91 -9.47
N GLY A 696 12.42 26.98 -9.56
CA GLY A 696 12.14 28.11 -10.45
C GLY A 696 11.12 29.12 -9.92
N LYS A 697 10.62 28.95 -8.70
CA LYS A 697 9.64 29.85 -8.07
C LYS A 697 10.21 30.45 -6.79
N ASP A 698 9.89 31.72 -6.58
CA ASP A 698 10.02 32.33 -5.25
C ASP A 698 9.00 31.69 -4.32
N VAL A 699 9.46 31.26 -3.15
CA VAL A 699 8.63 30.68 -2.10
C VAL A 699 8.99 31.32 -0.76
N ASP A 700 8.10 31.17 0.21
CA ASP A 700 8.31 31.55 1.60
C ASP A 700 7.79 30.39 2.44
N ASP A 701 8.65 29.40 2.63
CA ASP A 701 8.27 28.10 3.20
C ASP A 701 9.36 27.59 4.15
N ILE A 702 9.01 26.70 5.06
CA ILE A 702 9.93 26.15 6.05
C ILE A 702 10.00 24.63 5.88
N ASP A 703 11.18 24.14 5.50
CA ASP A 703 11.47 22.72 5.47
C ASP A 703 11.93 22.26 6.86
N ILE A 704 11.40 21.14 7.34
CA ILE A 704 11.82 20.52 8.60
C ILE A 704 11.83 19.00 8.42
N THR A 705 13.01 18.41 8.54
CA THR A 705 13.29 17.00 8.27
C THR A 705 13.69 16.27 9.54
N GLY A 706 13.03 15.13 9.80
CA GLY A 706 13.41 14.14 10.83
C GLY A 706 13.23 14.56 12.30
N PHE A 707 12.67 15.74 12.55
CA PHE A 707 12.23 16.17 13.88
C PHE A 707 10.91 15.52 14.29
N GLU A 708 10.63 15.51 15.59
CA GLU A 708 9.49 14.79 16.18
C GLU A 708 8.12 15.37 15.83
N TYR A 709 8.03 16.64 15.44
CA TYR A 709 6.75 17.34 15.25
C TYR A 709 5.81 16.68 14.21
N LYS A 710 6.35 15.97 13.20
CA LYS A 710 5.52 15.21 12.23
C LYS A 710 4.99 13.90 12.79
N ARG A 711 5.53 13.41 13.91
CA ARG A 711 5.14 12.10 14.45
C ARG A 711 3.74 12.15 15.04
N SER A 712 2.93 11.17 14.66
CA SER A 712 1.54 11.09 15.08
C SER A 712 1.34 10.57 16.52
N ASP A 713 2.42 10.14 17.19
CA ASP A 713 2.45 9.62 18.58
C ASP A 713 3.01 10.62 19.60
N ILE A 714 3.11 11.90 19.22
CA ILE A 714 3.62 13.01 20.03
C ILE A 714 2.48 13.98 20.36
N ALA A 715 2.53 14.60 21.54
CA ALA A 715 1.51 15.56 22.00
C ALA A 715 1.45 16.80 21.09
N PRO A 716 0.26 17.35 20.81
CA PRO A 716 0.11 18.54 19.96
C PRO A 716 0.99 19.72 20.39
N ILE A 717 1.09 20.00 21.70
CA ILE A 717 1.93 21.07 22.23
C ILE A 717 3.41 20.87 21.87
N THR A 718 3.89 19.63 21.86
CA THR A 718 5.27 19.33 21.47
C THR A 718 5.49 19.61 20.00
N LYS A 719 4.50 19.28 19.15
CA LYS A 719 4.57 19.57 17.72
C LYS A 719 4.66 21.07 17.47
N GLU A 720 3.76 21.82 18.09
CA GLU A 720 3.67 23.28 17.99
C GLU A 720 4.96 23.94 18.48
N VAL A 721 5.35 23.70 19.73
CA VAL A 721 6.53 24.37 20.32
C VAL A 721 7.81 23.98 19.60
N GLN A 722 7.95 22.71 19.16
CA GLN A 722 9.13 22.32 18.40
C GLN A 722 9.15 22.99 17.02
N LYS A 723 8.00 23.06 16.35
CA LYS A 723 7.86 23.77 15.08
C LYS A 723 8.17 25.25 15.27
N ASP A 724 7.48 25.95 16.15
CA ASP A 724 7.65 27.38 16.41
C ASP A 724 9.10 27.73 16.74
N VAL A 725 9.75 27.00 17.66
CA VAL A 725 11.17 27.23 17.98
C VAL A 725 12.05 27.08 16.74
N ILE A 726 11.83 26.03 15.94
CA ILE A 726 12.59 25.83 14.69
C ILE A 726 12.31 26.96 13.70
N GLU A 727 11.06 27.39 13.55
CA GLU A 727 10.66 28.49 12.68
C GLU A 727 11.34 29.80 13.09
N MET A 728 11.30 30.17 14.37
CA MET A 728 11.98 31.35 14.91
C MET A 728 13.49 31.34 14.55
N ILE A 729 14.15 30.18 14.71
CA ILE A 729 15.58 30.02 14.41
C ILE A 729 15.86 30.27 12.92
N VAL A 730 15.11 29.63 12.02
CA VAL A 730 15.35 29.73 10.58
C VAL A 730 14.85 31.05 9.99
N LEU A 731 13.86 31.71 10.61
CA LEU A 731 13.35 32.99 10.14
C LEU A 731 14.24 34.18 10.47
N GLY A 732 15.05 34.08 11.53
CA GLY A 732 15.93 35.20 11.88
C GLY A 732 15.95 35.65 13.32
N GLU A 733 15.08 35.11 14.18
CA GLU A 733 14.73 35.75 15.44
C GLU A 733 15.89 35.78 16.45
N ASP A 734 15.81 36.71 17.40
CA ASP A 734 16.86 36.85 18.41
C ASP A 734 16.82 35.65 19.38
N LEU A 735 17.99 35.14 19.78
CA LEU A 735 18.04 33.98 20.68
C LEU A 735 17.41 34.25 22.04
N GLU A 736 17.36 35.51 22.50
CA GLU A 736 16.63 35.86 23.73
C GLU A 736 15.11 35.84 23.53
N GLU A 737 14.60 36.10 22.31
CA GLU A 737 13.19 35.92 21.97
C GLU A 737 12.81 34.43 21.99
N VAL A 738 13.65 33.56 21.40
CA VAL A 738 13.48 32.10 21.46
C VAL A 738 13.46 31.61 22.91
N LYS A 739 14.39 32.08 23.75
CA LYS A 739 14.42 31.74 25.17
C LYS A 739 13.17 32.20 25.92
N SER A 740 12.72 33.44 25.65
CA SER A 740 11.52 33.99 26.28
C SER A 740 10.30 33.17 25.90
N TYR A 741 10.11 32.87 24.61
CA TYR A 741 9.00 32.04 24.14
C TYR A 741 8.97 30.68 24.85
N VAL A 742 10.10 29.95 24.87
CA VAL A 742 10.15 28.65 25.54
C VAL A 742 9.91 28.78 27.06
N HIS A 743 10.45 29.81 27.71
CA HIS A 743 10.22 30.07 29.13
C HIS A 743 8.74 30.32 29.43
N ASP A 744 8.07 31.14 28.62
CA ASP A 744 6.66 31.49 28.79
C ASP A 744 5.77 30.26 28.59
N VAL A 745 6.00 29.49 27.53
CA VAL A 745 5.33 28.19 27.31
C VAL A 745 5.53 27.24 28.49
N VAL A 746 6.76 27.13 29.01
CA VAL A 746 7.04 26.27 30.17
C VAL A 746 6.31 26.77 31.41
N THR A 747 6.20 28.08 31.60
CA THR A 747 5.47 28.69 32.72
C THR A 747 3.98 28.36 32.63
N ASP A 748 3.35 28.64 31.49
CA ASP A 748 1.94 28.35 31.24
C ASP A 748 1.63 26.85 31.43
N PHE A 749 2.55 25.98 30.97
CA PHE A 749 2.45 24.54 31.16
C PHE A 749 2.47 24.16 32.65
N GLN A 750 3.37 24.75 33.44
CA GLN A 750 3.51 24.44 34.86
C GLN A 750 2.38 25.03 35.72
N GLU A 751 1.79 26.14 35.30
CA GLU A 751 0.65 26.78 35.95
C GLU A 751 -0.69 26.10 35.58
N GLY A 752 -0.67 25.20 34.59
CA GLY A 752 -1.85 24.45 34.14
C GLY A 752 -2.79 25.27 33.27
N GLU A 753 -2.25 26.27 32.56
CA GLU A 753 -3.02 27.15 31.67
C GLU A 753 -3.18 26.59 30.25
N ILE A 754 -2.51 25.47 29.94
CA ILE A 754 -2.60 24.79 28.64
C ILE A 754 -3.68 23.72 28.67
N ASP A 755 -4.53 23.74 27.65
CA ASP A 755 -5.59 22.75 27.38
C ASP A 755 -5.07 21.29 27.40
N LEU A 756 -5.86 20.39 28.00
CA LEU A 756 -5.48 18.99 28.15
C LEU A 756 -5.37 18.24 26.82
N ASP A 757 -6.19 18.57 25.82
CA ASP A 757 -6.10 18.00 24.48
C ASP A 757 -4.76 18.34 23.81
N ARG A 758 -4.15 19.48 24.16
CA ARG A 758 -2.85 19.89 23.63
C ARG A 758 -1.68 19.17 24.30
N ILE A 759 -1.77 18.88 25.59
CA ILE A 759 -0.67 18.25 26.33
C ILE A 759 -0.73 16.72 26.34
N ALA A 760 -1.91 16.13 26.16
CA ALA A 760 -2.08 14.68 26.22
C ALA A 760 -1.36 13.97 25.07
N VAL A 761 -0.78 12.80 25.35
CA VAL A 761 0.05 12.09 24.36
C VAL A 761 -0.78 11.03 23.64
N PRO A 762 -0.99 11.14 22.32
CA PRO A 762 -1.73 10.12 21.57
C PRO A 762 -0.99 8.78 21.58
N GLY A 763 -1.74 7.68 21.47
CA GLY A 763 -1.15 6.34 21.30
C GLY A 763 -2.16 5.31 20.77
N GLY A 764 -1.83 4.67 19.65
CA GLY A 764 -2.68 3.69 18.97
C GLY A 764 -2.72 2.33 19.67
N ILE A 765 -3.92 1.78 19.85
CA ILE A 765 -4.17 0.47 20.46
C ILE A 765 -4.13 -0.58 19.35
N GLY A 766 -2.99 -1.22 19.14
CA GLY A 766 -2.80 -2.21 18.07
C GLY A 766 -3.39 -3.60 18.30
N LYS A 767 -3.83 -3.94 19.52
CA LYS A 767 -4.43 -5.24 19.87
C LYS A 767 -5.67 -5.03 20.74
N ARG A 768 -6.54 -6.05 20.86
CA ARG A 768 -7.56 -6.06 21.91
C ARG A 768 -6.89 -5.81 23.26
N LEU A 769 -7.52 -5.01 24.12
CA LEU A 769 -6.90 -4.53 25.36
C LEU A 769 -6.39 -5.69 26.25
N ASP A 770 -7.04 -6.85 26.20
CA ASP A 770 -6.67 -8.03 26.98
C ASP A 770 -5.58 -8.92 26.34
N ASN A 771 -5.16 -8.62 25.10
CA ASN A 771 -4.15 -9.38 24.34
C ASN A 771 -2.73 -8.80 24.44
N TYR A 772 -2.49 -7.84 25.33
CA TYR A 772 -1.16 -7.30 25.60
C TYR A 772 -0.44 -8.13 26.67
N ASP A 773 0.79 -8.57 26.37
CA ASP A 773 1.64 -9.28 27.34
C ASP A 773 2.00 -8.40 28.55
N THR A 774 2.10 -7.09 28.33
CA THR A 774 2.32 -6.08 29.36
C THR A 774 1.57 -4.82 28.98
N ASP A 775 0.66 -4.39 29.85
CA ASP A 775 -0.10 -3.16 29.63
C ASP A 775 0.81 -1.94 29.76
N THR A 776 1.06 -1.28 28.63
CA THR A 776 1.76 0.01 28.60
C THR A 776 0.90 1.09 29.28
N ALA A 777 1.46 2.28 29.52
CA ALA A 777 0.70 3.38 30.12
C ALA A 777 -0.58 3.74 29.32
N GLN A 778 -0.50 3.66 27.99
CA GLN A 778 -1.65 3.91 27.12
C GLN A 778 -2.68 2.78 27.19
N VAL A 779 -2.27 1.50 27.19
CA VAL A 779 -3.20 0.37 27.35
C VAL A 779 -3.90 0.41 28.71
N ARG A 780 -3.17 0.67 29.80
CA ARG A 780 -3.76 0.83 31.14
C ARG A 780 -4.74 2.01 31.18
N GLY A 781 -4.32 3.17 30.67
CA GLY A 781 -5.16 4.36 30.60
C GLY A 781 -6.46 4.12 29.84
N ALA A 782 -6.41 3.38 28.72
CA ALA A 782 -7.59 3.01 27.93
C ALA A 782 -8.52 2.07 28.70
N LYS A 783 -7.97 1.01 29.32
CA LYS A 783 -8.73 0.09 30.18
C LYS A 783 -9.44 0.84 31.31
N TYR A 784 -8.73 1.74 32.00
CA TYR A 784 -9.28 2.55 33.07
C TYR A 784 -10.36 3.50 32.56
N ALA A 785 -10.16 4.15 31.41
CA ALA A 785 -11.13 5.05 30.81
C ALA A 785 -12.43 4.31 30.46
N ASN A 786 -12.35 3.14 29.83
CA ASN A 786 -13.54 2.37 29.48
C ASN A 786 -14.35 2.01 30.74
N LEU A 787 -13.65 1.55 31.78
CA LEU A 787 -14.29 1.19 33.05
C LEU A 787 -14.87 2.41 33.78
N LEU A 788 -14.16 3.53 33.82
CA LEU A 788 -14.43 4.64 34.75
C LEU A 788 -15.20 5.78 34.11
N LEU A 789 -14.89 6.10 32.87
CA LEU A 789 -15.45 7.20 32.09
C LEU A 789 -16.53 6.73 31.12
N GLY A 790 -16.62 5.42 30.85
CA GLY A 790 -17.57 4.88 29.88
C GLY A 790 -17.16 5.11 28.43
N THR A 791 -15.86 5.29 28.18
CA THR A 791 -15.31 5.32 26.80
C THR A 791 -15.32 3.92 26.18
N ASN A 792 -15.15 3.85 24.87
CA ASN A 792 -15.10 2.59 24.13
C ASN A 792 -13.76 2.40 23.39
N PHE A 793 -12.62 2.58 24.07
CA PHE A 793 -11.31 2.38 23.43
C PHE A 793 -11.04 0.89 23.18
N THR A 794 -10.72 0.56 21.94
CA THR A 794 -10.51 -0.80 21.44
C THR A 794 -9.32 -0.88 20.48
N ARG A 795 -9.11 -2.03 19.82
CA ARG A 795 -8.13 -2.15 18.73
C ARG A 795 -8.43 -1.10 17.66
N GLY A 796 -7.40 -0.46 17.11
CA GLY A 796 -7.52 0.65 16.15
C GLY A 796 -7.74 2.02 16.80
N SER A 797 -8.25 2.09 18.03
CA SER A 797 -8.43 3.36 18.74
C SER A 797 -7.09 4.08 18.98
N LYS A 798 -7.12 5.42 18.97
CA LYS A 798 -5.95 6.26 19.26
C LYS A 798 -6.23 7.25 20.42
N PRO A 799 -6.46 6.74 21.64
CA PRO A 799 -6.70 7.59 22.80
C PRO A 799 -5.53 8.53 23.10
N LYS A 800 -5.85 9.64 23.76
CA LYS A 800 -4.86 10.58 24.31
C LYS A 800 -4.64 10.26 25.79
N ARG A 801 -3.39 10.03 26.19
CA ARG A 801 -3.05 9.70 27.58
C ARG A 801 -2.58 10.91 28.37
N LEU A 802 -3.02 10.99 29.62
CA LEU A 802 -2.54 11.94 30.64
C LEU A 802 -2.00 11.19 31.84
N TYR A 803 -0.92 11.71 32.42
CA TYR A 803 -0.44 11.25 33.71
C TYR A 803 -1.15 12.00 34.84
N LEU A 804 -1.59 11.25 35.83
CA LEU A 804 -2.30 11.79 37.00
C LEU A 804 -1.35 11.83 38.19
N ARG A 805 -1.40 12.95 38.91
CA ARG A 805 -0.69 13.12 40.18
C ARG A 805 -1.47 12.48 41.32
N LYS A 806 -2.80 12.66 41.30
CA LYS A 806 -3.74 12.05 42.24
C LYS A 806 -5.18 12.12 41.73
N VAL A 807 -6.03 11.27 42.30
CA VAL A 807 -7.49 11.30 42.10
C VAL A 807 -8.17 11.59 43.43
N HIS A 808 -9.08 12.57 43.45
CA HIS A 808 -9.73 13.00 44.69
C HIS A 808 -10.64 11.89 45.26
N PRO A 809 -10.62 11.60 46.58
CA PRO A 809 -11.43 10.54 47.19
C PRO A 809 -12.96 10.60 46.96
N LYS A 810 -13.48 11.75 46.51
CA LYS A 810 -14.89 11.89 46.11
C LYS A 810 -15.21 11.07 44.87
N PHE A 811 -14.29 10.99 43.91
CA PHE A 811 -14.46 10.21 42.69
C PHE A 811 -14.73 8.74 43.00
N PHE A 812 -13.88 8.11 43.81
CA PHE A 812 -14.05 6.71 44.20
C PHE A 812 -15.37 6.44 44.92
N ARG A 813 -15.79 7.36 45.81
CA ARG A 813 -17.10 7.25 46.47
C ARG A 813 -18.26 7.38 45.48
N ARG A 814 -18.13 8.23 44.45
CA ARG A 814 -19.12 8.37 43.39
C ARG A 814 -19.23 7.07 42.61
N MET A 815 -18.10 6.54 42.13
CA MET A 815 -18.04 5.27 41.38
C MET A 815 -18.60 4.08 42.18
N GLU A 816 -18.29 3.98 43.48
CA GLU A 816 -18.82 2.92 44.36
C GLU A 816 -20.33 3.03 44.60
N ASN A 817 -20.89 4.25 44.65
CA ASN A 817 -22.31 4.45 44.92
C ASN A 817 -23.18 4.42 43.66
N GLU A 818 -22.71 5.01 42.56
CA GLU A 818 -23.48 5.22 41.33
C GLU A 818 -23.28 4.08 40.32
N ARG A 819 -22.04 3.64 40.12
CA ARG A 819 -21.72 2.53 39.19
C ARG A 819 -21.56 1.18 39.88
N GLY A 820 -21.63 1.15 41.22
CA GLY A 820 -21.58 -0.09 42.00
C GLY A 820 -20.23 -0.80 42.02
N LEU A 821 -19.13 -0.11 41.66
CA LEU A 821 -17.78 -0.70 41.62
C LEU A 821 -17.29 -1.05 43.03
N ASP A 822 -16.71 -2.24 43.19
CA ASP A 822 -16.17 -2.77 44.46
C ASP A 822 -14.71 -3.21 44.25
N PRO A 823 -13.72 -2.61 44.96
CA PRO A 823 -12.32 -2.98 44.80
C PRO A 823 -11.97 -4.42 45.23
N GLN A 824 -12.90 -5.16 45.85
CA GLN A 824 -12.73 -6.59 46.12
C GLN A 824 -13.18 -7.49 44.96
N ARG A 825 -14.06 -6.99 44.08
CA ARG A 825 -14.64 -7.75 42.95
C ARG A 825 -14.07 -7.29 41.61
N ASP A 826 -13.85 -5.99 41.48
CA ASP A 826 -13.42 -5.34 40.24
C ASP A 826 -11.91 -5.13 40.28
N ARG A 827 -11.17 -6.11 39.74
CA ARG A 827 -9.70 -6.12 39.75
C ARG A 827 -9.10 -4.85 39.15
N LEU A 828 -9.63 -4.40 38.02
CA LEU A 828 -9.13 -3.21 37.31
C LEU A 828 -9.41 -1.92 38.10
N TYR A 829 -10.58 -1.81 38.74
CA TYR A 829 -10.90 -0.71 39.65
C TYR A 829 -9.97 -0.69 40.87
N ALA A 830 -9.71 -1.87 41.45
CA ALA A 830 -8.81 -2.01 42.60
C ALA A 830 -7.38 -1.57 42.27
N GLU A 831 -6.91 -1.89 41.07
CA GLU A 831 -5.62 -1.47 40.55
C GLU A 831 -5.54 0.05 40.42
N PHE A 832 -6.47 0.67 39.71
CA PHE A 832 -6.52 2.12 39.53
C PHE A 832 -6.66 2.86 40.86
N LYS A 833 -7.52 2.37 41.78
CA LYS A 833 -7.70 2.97 43.10
C LYS A 833 -6.43 2.90 43.96
N ARG A 834 -5.59 1.88 43.76
CA ARG A 834 -4.30 1.74 44.46
C ARG A 834 -3.25 2.69 43.90
N ASP A 835 -3.22 2.86 42.59
CA ASP A 835 -2.21 3.65 41.89
C ASP A 835 -2.81 4.37 40.66
N PRO A 836 -3.48 5.52 40.86
CA PRO A 836 -4.09 6.28 39.77
C PRO A 836 -3.02 7.14 39.09
N ASP A 837 -2.25 6.54 38.18
CA ASP A 837 -1.06 7.16 37.59
C ASP A 837 -1.27 7.66 36.14
N VAL A 838 -2.25 7.10 35.43
CA VAL A 838 -2.55 7.42 34.02
C VAL A 838 -4.04 7.25 33.71
N ILE A 839 -4.55 8.06 32.80
CA ILE A 839 -5.89 7.90 32.20
C ILE A 839 -5.83 8.23 30.71
N CYS A 840 -6.71 7.61 29.94
CA CYS A 840 -6.95 7.98 28.55
C CYS A 840 -8.30 8.71 28.39
N PHE A 841 -8.40 9.51 27.35
CA PHE A 841 -9.64 10.17 26.95
C PHE A 841 -9.58 10.49 25.45
N GLU A 842 -10.73 10.80 24.89
CA GLU A 842 -10.88 11.23 23.49
C GLU A 842 -11.11 12.73 23.41
N TYR A 843 -11.97 13.23 24.29
CA TYR A 843 -12.36 14.64 24.41
C TYR A 843 -12.20 15.10 25.86
N GLU A 844 -11.63 16.30 26.06
CA GLU A 844 -11.29 16.81 27.40
C GLU A 844 -12.49 16.84 28.36
N ASP A 845 -13.70 17.08 27.85
CA ASP A 845 -14.94 17.13 28.64
C ASP A 845 -15.34 15.78 29.27
N GLN A 846 -14.74 14.68 28.84
CA GLN A 846 -14.88 13.35 29.47
C GLN A 846 -14.14 13.27 30.81
N LEU A 847 -13.16 14.15 31.06
CA LEU A 847 -12.31 14.09 32.25
C LEU A 847 -13.02 14.69 33.48
N PRO A 848 -13.14 13.93 34.58
CA PRO A 848 -13.75 14.46 35.79
C PRO A 848 -12.87 15.52 36.46
N GLU A 849 -13.48 16.57 37.01
CA GLU A 849 -12.78 17.60 37.80
C GLU A 849 -12.01 17.02 39.02
N GLU A 850 -12.34 15.80 39.45
CA GLU A 850 -11.63 15.12 40.53
C GLU A 850 -10.24 14.59 40.16
N PHE A 851 -9.86 14.61 38.88
CA PHE A 851 -8.58 14.12 38.40
C PHE A 851 -7.56 15.26 38.39
N GLU A 852 -6.47 15.10 39.14
CA GLU A 852 -5.39 16.08 39.19
C GLU A 852 -4.24 15.62 38.28
N VAL A 853 -3.99 16.39 37.22
CA VAL A 853 -2.93 16.13 36.24
C VAL A 853 -1.54 16.32 36.86
N ASP A 854 -0.60 15.45 36.49
CA ASP A 854 0.81 15.57 36.83
C ASP A 854 1.55 16.43 35.80
N TRP A 855 1.40 17.76 35.92
CA TRP A 855 1.99 18.73 34.99
C TRP A 855 3.52 18.61 34.88
N GLU A 856 4.23 18.28 35.96
CA GLU A 856 5.69 18.12 35.92
C GLU A 856 6.11 16.90 35.10
N LYS A 857 5.43 15.77 35.31
CA LYS A 857 5.66 14.55 34.52
C LYS A 857 5.22 14.74 33.07
N MET A 858 4.10 15.44 32.83
CA MET A 858 3.65 15.77 31.48
C MET A 858 4.69 16.64 30.76
N LEU A 859 5.23 17.68 31.39
CA LEU A 859 6.26 18.56 30.83
C LEU A 859 7.53 17.77 30.45
N GLU A 860 7.97 16.86 31.33
CA GLU A 860 9.13 16.01 31.06
C GLU A 860 8.89 15.07 29.86
N LYS A 861 7.69 14.49 29.76
CA LYS A 861 7.33 13.52 28.71
C LYS A 861 7.02 14.16 27.36
N THR A 862 6.67 15.44 27.35
CA THR A 862 6.23 16.15 26.13
C THR A 862 7.28 17.11 25.60
N LEU A 863 7.70 18.11 26.38
CA LEU A 863 8.52 19.23 25.87
C LEU A 863 10.02 19.04 26.10
N LYS A 864 10.44 18.60 27.29
CA LYS A 864 11.86 18.62 27.67
C LYS A 864 12.77 17.95 26.64
N GLY A 865 12.51 16.68 26.31
CA GLY A 865 13.39 15.91 25.42
C GLY A 865 13.48 16.44 23.98
N PRO A 866 12.34 16.72 23.31
CA PRO A 866 12.32 17.27 21.95
C PRO A 866 12.92 18.67 21.84
N ILE A 867 12.62 19.56 22.78
CA ILE A 867 13.04 20.96 22.72
C ILE A 867 14.50 21.15 23.17
N SER A 868 14.96 20.45 24.21
CA SER A 868 16.35 20.59 24.68
C SER A 868 17.36 20.30 23.58
N ARG A 869 17.09 19.33 22.71
CA ARG A 869 17.98 18.99 21.59
C ARG A 869 18.12 20.09 20.55
N VAL A 870 17.05 20.86 20.33
CA VAL A 870 17.07 22.01 19.41
C VAL A 870 17.85 23.15 20.05
N LEU A 871 17.58 23.44 21.32
CA LEU A 871 18.23 24.51 22.08
C LEU A 871 19.73 24.27 22.30
N GLU A 872 20.13 23.04 22.62
CA GLU A 872 21.53 22.66 22.84
C GLU A 872 22.39 22.88 21.59
N ALA A 873 21.81 22.79 20.39
CA ALA A 873 22.49 23.10 19.13
C ALA A 873 22.78 24.60 18.93
N LEU A 874 22.21 25.45 19.78
CA LEU A 874 22.46 26.90 19.84
C LEU A 874 23.18 27.30 21.14
N ASP A 875 23.78 26.33 21.85
CA ASP A 875 24.43 26.52 23.15
C ASP A 875 23.46 27.04 24.25
N ILE A 876 22.18 26.67 24.19
CA ILE A 876 21.16 27.02 25.20
C ILE A 876 20.78 25.75 25.97
N SER A 877 20.90 25.79 27.30
CA SER A 877 20.49 24.66 28.14
C SER A 877 19.02 24.73 28.55
N TRP A 878 18.40 23.55 28.77
CA TRP A 878 17.03 23.46 29.28
C TRP A 878 16.83 24.18 30.63
N ASP A 879 17.83 24.13 31.51
CA ASP A 879 17.73 24.74 32.84
C ASP A 879 17.75 26.27 32.75
N GLU A 880 18.42 26.85 31.75
CA GLU A 880 18.39 28.30 31.51
C GLU A 880 17.00 28.78 31.09
N VAL A 881 16.38 28.11 30.12
CA VAL A 881 15.02 28.47 29.68
C VAL A 881 13.96 28.15 30.74
N LYS A 882 14.13 27.09 31.54
CA LYS A 882 13.19 26.76 32.62
C LYS A 882 13.26 27.74 33.79
N SER A 883 14.45 28.25 34.10
CA SER A 883 14.64 29.14 35.26
C SER A 883 14.52 30.63 34.93
N GLY A 884 14.54 30.99 33.65
CA GLY A 884 14.58 32.38 33.18
C GLY A 884 15.88 33.11 33.53
N GLN A 885 16.95 32.39 33.91
CA GLN A 885 18.24 32.95 34.32
C GLN A 885 19.38 32.35 33.51
N GLN A 886 20.24 33.20 32.93
CA GLN A 886 21.49 32.75 32.30
C GLN A 886 22.39 32.08 33.32
N GLN A 887 22.84 30.86 33.04
CA GLN A 887 23.89 30.23 33.82
C GLN A 887 25.22 30.87 33.39
N THR A 888 25.68 31.88 34.13
CA THR A 888 27.07 32.33 33.99
C THR A 888 27.97 31.19 34.47
N GLY A 889 28.43 30.36 33.53
CA GLY A 889 29.32 29.24 33.82
C GLY A 889 30.60 29.71 34.53
N LEU A 890 31.08 28.88 35.45
CA LEU A 890 32.31 29.02 36.24
C LEU A 890 33.62 29.21 35.42
N GLY A 891 33.55 29.35 34.10
CA GLY A 891 34.69 29.57 33.21
C GLY A 891 35.28 30.99 33.25
N SER A 892 34.65 31.95 33.94
CA SER A 892 35.23 33.29 34.14
C SER A 892 36.24 33.37 35.30
N PHE A 893 36.55 32.23 35.93
CA PHE A 893 37.60 32.08 36.93
C PHE A 893 38.51 30.89 36.59
N MET A 894 39.17 30.90 35.42
CA MET A 894 40.49 30.26 35.25
C MET A 894 41.26 30.83 34.07
#